data_AF-A0A7W3MVV7-F1
#
_entry.id   AF-A0A7W3MVV7-F1
#
_cell.length_a   1.000
_cell.length_b   1.000
_cell.length_c   1.000
_cell.angle_alpha   90.00
_cell.angle_beta   90.00
_cell.angle_gamma   90.00
#
_symmetry.space_group_name_H-M   'P 1'
#
loop_
_entity.id
_entity.type
_entity.pdbx_description
1 polymer ?
#
loop_
_entity_poly.entity_id
_entity_poly.type
_entity_poly.pdbx_seq_one_letter_code
_entity_poly.pdbx_strand_id
1 'polypeptide(L)'
;MPASHLTDPATGTDAVPERLSAAGQDQTWWQIHLQFTDWQTAEHTAAARLAPLLDDAVDPNGAWWFIRKHPTWRLRLRPAPHPDAPSHGPVPDTLDQLVKEGVLERWWTGRYEPETTAFGGPDGMAAAHALFTADSHAILHPVPGLTLGRRELSMLLCGALMHGAGLEPYEIGDVWAKVAHDRPFPADIPRESLDRLTATVTTLLRTDTRPAGAAFGPAGPLAAATPWAEAFHTCGKALARLARNGLLERGLREILAYHVIFHWNRAGLNTRQQSLLAHAARAAILGPTPQMATRRPASSRPASAARIDRALRHFPLIPRPRLTCPPLPDRIQAVRDHADAAAAATDPDERIDHACSAWNLAALIASDSGLPGLAADLSWQQYEILLPGWPMPGRTAIAALQPLINLARLHGRARRPERMYQALTDLGYALDHGGSLLLHDTTITLDGLTTPDNAARIRAWYQDVLAQDGTRALAATGDWTRAVAHAALHDPAPERLREARQTRVIALILNGDHDRALALLDNPHPADRDDPVNTALRALLDAHADRPHHTHLARLVSTLTATMSTGYAPNQGDGDNRSTVLFRIRLAQIADDLGVDPGVTAPFWERLTDETLQVADAYAARDALATPSCRATLTPDRAAALTDLTRRAALTPTGPPTGIVTDLAALTAPLKLAAGVLIETITDRPTSTG
;
A
#
# COMPACT_ATOMS: atom_id res chain seq x y z
N MET A 1 -44.98 31.67 49.33
CA MET A 1 -46.16 31.06 49.98
C MET A 1 -47.38 31.38 49.13
N PRO A 2 -48.32 30.45 48.88
CA PRO A 2 -48.38 29.02 49.27
C PRO A 2 -48.46 28.11 47.99
N ALA A 3 -48.45 26.78 47.96
CA ALA A 3 -48.43 25.62 48.86
C ALA A 3 -47.78 24.46 48.03
N SER A 4 -46.85 23.61 48.47
CA SER A 4 -46.85 22.57 49.53
C SER A 4 -47.61 21.28 49.18
N HIS A 5 -46.91 20.14 49.43
CA HIS A 5 -47.29 18.71 49.48
C HIS A 5 -47.03 17.85 48.23
N LEU A 6 -46.64 16.57 48.30
CA LEU A 6 -45.75 15.71 49.13
C LEU A 6 -45.88 14.28 48.55
N THR A 7 -44.78 13.51 48.49
CA THR A 7 -44.66 12.01 48.52
C THR A 7 -45.16 11.09 47.36
N ASP A 8 -44.19 10.54 46.60
CA ASP A 8 -43.79 9.12 46.27
C ASP A 8 -44.81 7.93 46.27
N PRO A 9 -44.55 6.72 45.68
CA PRO A 9 -43.45 6.22 44.81
C PRO A 9 -43.86 5.28 43.62
N ALA A 10 -42.87 4.99 42.75
CA ALA A 10 -42.60 3.78 41.93
C ALA A 10 -43.72 3.02 41.15
N THR A 11 -43.54 2.90 39.82
CA THR A 11 -43.49 1.62 39.06
C THR A 11 -43.17 1.83 37.57
N GLY A 12 -42.18 1.08 37.05
CA GLY A 12 -42.31 0.37 35.76
C GLY A 12 -41.88 1.06 34.45
N THR A 13 -40.61 0.81 34.06
CA THR A 13 -40.15 0.39 32.70
C THR A 13 -40.59 1.18 31.47
N ASP A 14 -39.67 2.00 30.93
CA ASP A 14 -38.95 1.74 29.66
C ASP A 14 -38.29 3.04 29.17
N ALA A 15 -36.99 3.19 29.38
CA ALA A 15 -36.20 4.22 28.70
C ALA A 15 -34.74 3.79 28.56
N VAL A 16 -34.36 3.68 27.28
CA VAL A 16 -33.02 3.61 26.68
C VAL A 16 -31.91 4.23 27.56
N PRO A 17 -30.76 3.55 27.81
CA PRO A 17 -29.64 4.19 28.49
C PRO A 17 -28.96 5.21 27.57
N GLU A 18 -29.36 6.45 27.83
CA GLU A 18 -28.59 7.68 27.94
C GLU A 18 -27.08 7.63 27.63
N ARG A 19 -26.68 8.68 26.93
CA ARG A 19 -25.38 8.98 26.34
C ARG A 19 -24.22 8.89 27.35
N LEU A 20 -23.18 8.13 27.00
CA LEU A 20 -21.84 8.28 27.55
C LEU A 20 -21.24 9.60 27.04
N SER A 21 -21.55 10.71 27.71
CA SER A 21 -20.81 11.97 27.52
C SER A 21 -20.90 12.83 28.78
N ALA A 22 -20.03 12.53 29.75
CA ALA A 22 -19.44 13.48 30.70
C ALA A 22 -18.60 12.73 31.75
N ALA A 23 -17.32 12.50 31.45
CA ALA A 23 -16.31 12.29 32.49
C ALA A 23 -14.99 12.91 32.03
N GLY A 24 -14.99 14.23 31.88
CA GLY A 24 -13.79 15.03 31.99
C GLY A 24 -13.67 15.54 33.41
N GLN A 25 -12.84 14.88 34.23
CA GLN A 25 -12.10 15.49 35.34
C GLN A 25 -10.74 14.78 35.45
N ASP A 26 -9.67 15.57 35.51
CA ASP A 26 -8.26 15.19 35.39
C ASP A 26 -7.83 13.96 36.23
N GLN A 27 -7.88 12.78 35.62
CA GLN A 27 -7.15 11.61 36.09
C GLN A 27 -5.84 11.49 35.32
N THR A 28 -4.83 12.24 35.75
CA THR A 28 -3.54 12.28 35.05
C THR A 28 -2.78 10.98 35.28
N TRP A 29 -2.70 10.16 34.24
CA TRP A 29 -1.76 9.04 34.20
C TRP A 29 -0.32 9.53 34.36
N TRP A 30 0.43 8.86 35.22
CA TRP A 30 1.85 9.09 35.41
C TRP A 30 2.64 8.15 34.54
N GLN A 31 3.56 8.69 33.76
CA GLN A 31 4.46 7.88 32.96
C GLN A 31 5.85 7.83 33.62
N ILE A 32 6.24 6.63 34.03
CA ILE A 32 7.53 6.33 34.63
C ILE A 32 8.32 5.47 33.63
N HIS A 33 9.58 5.81 33.43
CA HIS A 33 10.53 5.04 32.63
C HIS A 33 11.48 4.32 33.58
N LEU A 34 11.61 3.01 33.41
CA LEU A 34 12.49 2.14 34.19
C LEU A 34 13.55 1.59 33.26
N GLN A 35 14.82 1.91 33.50
CA GLN A 35 15.96 1.35 32.77
C GLN A 35 16.60 0.30 33.66
N PHE A 36 16.34 -0.98 33.39
CA PHE A 36 16.94 -2.10 34.12
C PHE A 36 18.39 -2.32 33.69
N THR A 37 19.26 -2.62 34.65
CA THR A 37 20.67 -2.95 34.38
C THR A 37 20.79 -4.27 33.59
N ASP A 38 19.93 -5.24 33.89
CA ASP A 38 19.80 -6.49 33.16
C ASP A 38 18.35 -6.71 32.70
N TRP A 39 18.17 -6.74 31.38
CA TRP A 39 16.88 -6.95 30.75
C TRP A 39 16.33 -8.37 30.90
N GLN A 40 17.20 -9.38 31.09
CA GLN A 40 16.78 -10.78 31.22
C GLN A 40 16.09 -11.05 32.56
N THR A 41 16.59 -10.43 33.63
CA THR A 41 16.03 -10.55 34.99
C THR A 41 14.96 -9.50 35.31
N ALA A 42 14.81 -8.47 34.47
CA ALA A 42 13.88 -7.35 34.68
C ALA A 42 12.44 -7.77 35.03
N GLU A 43 11.89 -8.80 34.38
CA GLU A 43 10.52 -9.26 34.66
C GLU A 43 10.40 -9.94 36.02
N HIS A 44 11.36 -10.78 36.38
CA HIS A 44 11.38 -11.44 37.68
C HIS A 44 11.46 -10.40 38.80
N THR A 45 12.34 -9.41 38.64
CA THR A 45 12.44 -8.28 39.56
C THR A 45 11.14 -7.48 39.62
N ALA A 46 10.54 -7.16 38.48
CA ALA A 46 9.29 -6.41 38.44
C ALA A 46 8.15 -7.16 39.14
N ALA A 47 8.02 -8.47 38.90
CA ALA A 47 7.04 -9.32 39.58
C ALA A 47 7.27 -9.39 41.09
N ALA A 48 8.53 -9.52 41.54
CA ALA A 48 8.85 -9.70 42.95
C ALA A 48 8.83 -8.40 43.77
N ARG A 49 9.22 -7.26 43.16
CA ARG A 49 9.50 -6.01 43.88
C ARG A 49 8.61 -4.84 43.46
N LEU A 50 8.12 -4.81 42.22
CA LEU A 50 7.33 -3.69 41.71
C LEU A 50 5.82 -3.98 41.74
N ALA A 51 5.39 -5.15 41.29
CA ALA A 51 3.96 -5.47 41.20
C ALA A 51 3.22 -5.34 42.55
N PRO A 52 3.72 -5.90 43.68
CA PRO A 52 3.05 -5.73 44.97
C PRO A 52 2.92 -4.27 45.40
N LEU A 53 3.98 -3.47 45.16
CA LEU A 53 3.98 -2.05 45.47
C LEU A 53 2.98 -1.26 44.61
N LEU A 54 2.87 -1.61 43.33
CA LEU A 54 1.96 -0.96 42.40
C LEU A 54 0.50 -1.31 42.71
N ASP A 55 0.24 -2.54 43.17
CA ASP A 55 -1.07 -2.97 43.67
C ASP A 55 -1.47 -2.20 44.93
N ASP A 56 -0.54 -2.01 45.87
CA ASP A 56 -0.76 -1.22 47.09
C ASP A 56 -0.91 0.29 46.79
N ALA A 57 -0.36 0.77 45.68
CA ALA A 57 -0.38 2.18 45.29
C ALA A 57 -1.65 2.61 44.55
N VAL A 58 -2.56 1.68 44.22
CA VAL A 58 -3.83 1.97 43.54
C VAL A 58 -5.01 1.62 44.44
N ASP A 59 -6.04 2.48 44.45
CA ASP A 59 -7.34 2.15 45.05
C ASP A 59 -8.23 1.41 44.02
N PRO A 60 -9.48 1.04 44.35
CA PRO A 60 -10.38 0.40 43.39
C PRO A 60 -10.65 1.19 42.09
N ASN A 61 -10.34 2.50 42.04
CA ASN A 61 -10.49 3.34 40.87
C ASN A 61 -9.14 3.62 40.16
N GLY A 62 -8.01 3.33 40.81
CA GLY A 62 -6.67 3.40 40.27
C GLY A 62 -6.39 2.29 39.27
N ALA A 63 -5.26 2.41 38.56
CA ALA A 63 -4.82 1.40 37.62
C ALA A 63 -3.33 1.54 37.34
N TRP A 64 -2.66 0.43 37.05
CA TRP A 64 -1.32 0.48 36.50
C TRP A 64 -1.16 -0.51 35.34
N TRP A 65 -0.32 -0.14 34.37
CA TRP A 65 0.09 -1.04 33.31
C TRP A 65 1.48 -0.65 32.83
N PHE A 66 2.20 -1.59 32.23
CA PHE A 66 3.52 -1.30 31.66
C PHE A 66 3.57 -1.69 30.19
N ILE A 67 4.61 -1.26 29.48
CA ILE A 67 4.96 -1.80 28.17
C ILE A 67 6.48 -1.83 28.04
N ARG A 68 7.01 -2.85 27.35
CA ARG A 68 8.44 -2.98 27.11
C ARG A 68 8.80 -2.29 25.80
N LYS A 69 9.64 -1.26 25.84
CA LYS A 69 10.19 -0.57 24.66
C LYS A 69 11.66 -0.28 24.92
N HIS A 70 12.53 -1.20 24.50
CA HIS A 70 13.98 -1.12 24.74
C HIS A 70 14.53 0.28 24.40
N PRO A 71 15.37 0.88 25.25
CA PRO A 71 16.02 0.28 26.44
C PRO A 71 15.22 0.37 27.75
N THR A 72 13.94 0.77 27.74
CA THR A 72 13.18 0.96 28.99
C THR A 72 11.86 0.20 29.07
N TRP A 73 11.45 -0.08 30.30
CA TRP A 73 10.06 -0.33 30.60
C TRP A 73 9.36 0.99 30.82
N ARG A 74 8.15 1.05 30.30
CA ARG A 74 7.29 2.21 30.31
C ARG A 74 6.10 1.88 31.20
N LEU A 75 6.18 2.24 32.49
CA LEU A 75 5.13 2.05 33.50
C LEU A 75 4.19 3.24 33.53
N ARG A 76 2.88 2.99 33.55
CA ARG A 76 1.78 3.96 33.57
C ARG A 76 1.02 3.70 34.85
N LEU A 77 0.94 4.70 35.71
CA LEU A 77 0.28 4.60 37.02
C LEU A 77 -0.77 5.68 37.11
N ARG A 78 -1.99 5.30 37.42
CA ARG A 78 -3.07 6.21 37.79
C ARG A 78 -3.29 6.04 39.29
N PRO A 79 -2.69 6.89 40.14
CA PRO A 79 -2.84 6.79 41.58
C PRO A 79 -4.27 7.14 42.00
N ALA A 80 -4.67 6.69 43.19
CA ALA A 80 -5.91 7.10 43.82
C ALA A 80 -5.92 8.64 44.03
N PRO A 81 -7.06 9.33 43.82
CA PRO A 81 -7.19 10.72 44.23
C PRO A 81 -7.15 10.79 45.76
N HIS A 82 -6.01 11.15 46.34
CA HIS A 82 -5.88 11.38 47.78
C HIS A 82 -5.65 12.88 48.05
N PRO A 83 -6.54 13.57 48.78
CA PRO A 83 -6.44 15.02 49.01
C PRO A 83 -5.16 15.48 49.71
N ASP A 84 -4.56 14.61 50.54
CA ASP A 84 -3.44 14.97 51.43
C ASP A 84 -2.22 14.02 51.34
N ALA A 85 -2.10 13.19 50.29
CA ALA A 85 -0.92 12.32 50.16
C ALA A 85 0.26 13.12 49.56
N PRO A 86 1.51 12.95 50.05
CA PRO A 86 2.67 13.52 49.38
C PRO A 86 2.65 13.05 47.93
N SER A 87 2.93 13.98 47.02
CA SER A 87 2.47 13.92 45.64
C SER A 87 2.75 12.60 44.92
N HIS A 88 3.70 11.77 45.37
CA HIS A 88 4.23 10.60 44.67
C HIS A 88 4.14 9.20 45.34
N GLY A 89 3.54 9.02 46.52
CA GLY A 89 3.44 7.69 47.18
C GLY A 89 4.80 6.98 47.43
N PRO A 90 4.83 5.70 47.85
CA PRO A 90 6.08 4.96 48.14
C PRO A 90 6.83 4.46 46.88
N VAL A 91 6.29 4.74 45.69
CA VAL A 91 6.82 4.25 44.41
C VAL A 91 8.21 4.82 44.10
N PRO A 92 8.45 6.16 44.12
CA PRO A 92 9.78 6.74 43.92
C PRO A 92 10.85 6.20 44.87
N ASP A 93 10.53 6.07 46.16
CA ASP A 93 11.49 5.59 47.17
C ASP A 93 11.96 4.17 46.87
N THR A 94 11.03 3.30 46.44
CA THR A 94 11.38 1.94 46.03
C THR A 94 12.20 1.94 44.74
N LEU A 95 11.90 2.82 43.78
CA LEU A 95 12.69 2.94 42.55
C LEU A 95 14.12 3.45 42.83
N ASP A 96 14.27 4.43 43.72
CA ASP A 96 15.58 4.91 44.18
C ASP A 96 16.35 3.81 44.90
N GLN A 97 15.67 2.98 45.69
CA GLN A 97 16.28 1.83 46.32
C GLN A 97 16.74 0.79 45.29
N LEU A 98 15.96 0.51 44.25
CA LEU A 98 16.36 -0.39 43.15
C LEU A 98 17.56 0.17 42.35
N VAL A 99 17.70 1.49 42.25
CA VAL A 99 18.92 2.11 41.68
C VAL A 99 20.13 1.90 42.59
N LYS A 100 19.98 2.11 43.91
CA LYS A 100 21.05 1.86 44.89
C LYS A 100 21.48 0.40 44.94
N GLU A 101 20.54 -0.52 44.76
CA GLU A 101 20.79 -1.97 44.68
C GLU A 101 21.42 -2.40 43.34
N GLY A 102 21.58 -1.49 42.38
CA GLY A 102 22.14 -1.77 41.04
C GLY A 102 21.20 -2.53 40.10
N VAL A 103 19.93 -2.70 40.49
CA VAL A 103 18.91 -3.40 39.72
C VAL A 103 18.37 -2.53 38.58
N LEU A 104 18.16 -1.25 38.87
CA LEU A 104 17.89 -0.23 37.86
C LEU A 104 19.17 0.59 37.63
N GLU A 105 19.46 0.89 36.37
CA GLU A 105 20.48 1.88 36.02
C GLU A 105 20.00 3.28 36.39
N ARG A 106 18.71 3.57 36.10
CA ARG A 106 18.02 4.81 36.47
C ARG A 106 16.51 4.70 36.23
N TRP A 107 15.76 5.65 36.76
CA TRP A 107 14.37 5.89 36.43
C TRP A 107 14.07 7.38 36.27
N TRP A 108 13.01 7.73 35.54
CA TRP A 108 12.56 9.13 35.41
C TRP A 108 11.08 9.21 35.00
N THR A 109 10.45 10.37 35.21
CA THR A 109 9.05 10.62 34.84
C THR A 109 8.92 11.29 33.47
N GLY A 110 7.72 11.22 32.89
CA GLY A 110 7.34 11.97 31.70
C GLY A 110 5.83 12.12 31.59
N ARG A 111 5.39 12.92 30.62
CA ARG A 111 3.96 13.06 30.30
C ARG A 111 3.47 11.81 29.57
N TYR A 112 2.34 11.26 30.00
CA TYR A 112 1.66 10.21 29.25
C TYR A 112 0.74 10.83 28.20
N GLU A 113 1.00 10.52 26.93
CA GLU A 113 0.14 10.89 25.81
C GLU A 113 -0.44 9.59 25.26
N PRO A 114 -1.73 9.28 25.55
CA PRO A 114 -2.34 8.07 25.04
C PRO A 114 -2.46 8.11 23.52
N GLU A 115 -2.22 6.98 22.87
CA GLU A 115 -2.41 6.81 21.43
C GLU A 115 -3.91 6.70 21.05
N THR A 116 -4.72 7.67 21.50
CA THR A 116 -6.19 7.67 21.44
C THR A 116 -6.73 7.40 20.04
N THR A 117 -6.23 8.11 19.03
CA THR A 117 -6.62 7.89 17.62
C THR A 117 -6.27 6.48 17.17
N ALA A 118 -5.13 5.92 17.59
CA ALA A 118 -4.70 4.59 17.18
C ALA A 118 -5.62 3.49 17.72
N PHE A 119 -6.20 3.69 18.91
CA PHE A 119 -7.14 2.80 19.57
C PHE A 119 -8.61 3.13 19.32
N GLY A 120 -8.90 4.01 18.36
CA GLY A 120 -10.27 4.24 17.88
C GLY A 120 -11.05 5.31 18.65
N GLY A 121 -10.37 6.31 19.20
CA GLY A 121 -10.98 7.41 19.93
C GLY A 121 -10.99 7.18 21.46
N PRO A 122 -11.54 8.12 22.23
CA PRO A 122 -11.51 8.08 23.70
C PRO A 122 -12.10 6.79 24.30
N ASP A 123 -13.22 6.31 23.77
CA ASP A 123 -13.89 5.10 24.27
C ASP A 123 -13.09 3.82 23.94
N GLY A 124 -12.49 3.77 22.74
CA GLY A 124 -11.61 2.67 22.36
C GLY A 124 -10.33 2.64 23.20
N MET A 125 -9.76 3.82 23.51
CA MET A 125 -8.62 3.94 24.41
C MET A 125 -8.96 3.51 25.84
N ALA A 126 -10.17 3.82 26.33
CA ALA A 126 -10.63 3.35 27.64
C ALA A 126 -10.71 1.81 27.69
N ALA A 127 -11.25 1.18 26.65
CA ALA A 127 -11.24 -0.28 26.51
C ALA A 127 -9.81 -0.86 26.46
N ALA A 128 -8.87 -0.14 25.84
CA ALA A 128 -7.46 -0.50 25.81
C ALA A 128 -6.81 -0.40 27.19
N HIS A 129 -7.01 0.68 27.94
CA HIS A 129 -6.46 0.82 29.31
C HIS A 129 -6.96 -0.27 30.24
N ALA A 130 -8.26 -0.61 30.18
CA ALA A 130 -8.82 -1.71 30.97
C ALA A 130 -8.12 -3.04 30.66
N LEU A 131 -7.95 -3.37 29.36
CA LEU A 131 -7.23 -4.56 28.95
C LEU A 131 -5.75 -4.51 29.37
N PHE A 132 -5.08 -3.37 29.20
CA PHE A 132 -3.65 -3.22 29.48
C PHE A 132 -3.35 -3.42 30.97
N THR A 133 -4.26 -2.96 31.82
CA THR A 133 -4.19 -3.15 33.28
C THR A 133 -4.29 -4.64 33.59
N ALA A 134 -5.38 -5.31 33.19
CA ALA A 134 -5.58 -6.74 33.44
C ALA A 134 -4.43 -7.60 32.87
N ASP A 135 -3.97 -7.29 31.66
CA ASP A 135 -2.86 -7.97 30.98
C ASP A 135 -1.53 -7.77 31.73
N SER A 136 -1.28 -6.58 32.28
CA SER A 136 -0.06 -6.31 33.06
C SER A 136 -0.04 -7.06 34.39
N HIS A 137 -1.17 -7.09 35.12
CA HIS A 137 -1.29 -7.87 36.33
C HIS A 137 -1.07 -9.36 36.04
N ALA A 138 -1.74 -9.92 35.03
CA ALA A 138 -1.58 -11.34 34.70
C ALA A 138 -0.15 -11.73 34.30
N ILE A 139 0.62 -10.80 33.72
CA ILE A 139 2.03 -11.03 33.37
C ILE A 139 2.94 -10.97 34.61
N LEU A 140 2.72 -10.05 35.55
CA LEU A 140 3.58 -9.88 36.73
C LEU A 140 3.14 -10.68 37.96
N HIS A 141 1.95 -11.29 37.92
CA HIS A 141 1.49 -12.28 38.90
C HIS A 141 1.37 -13.64 38.22
N PRO A 142 2.45 -14.45 38.19
CA PRO A 142 2.44 -15.73 37.51
C PRO A 142 1.31 -16.63 38.03
N VAL A 143 0.49 -17.14 37.10
CA VAL A 143 -0.58 -18.08 37.41
C VAL A 143 0.01 -19.45 37.76
N PRO A 144 -0.12 -19.95 39.00
CA PRO A 144 0.46 -21.23 39.38
C PRO A 144 -0.12 -22.39 38.56
N GLY A 145 0.72 -23.33 38.15
CA GLY A 145 0.29 -24.55 37.45
C GLY A 145 0.03 -24.40 35.94
N LEU A 146 0.18 -23.20 35.37
CA LEU A 146 0.06 -23.00 33.92
C LEU A 146 1.31 -23.53 33.20
N THR A 147 1.17 -24.63 32.46
CA THR A 147 2.29 -25.30 31.77
C THR A 147 2.48 -24.85 30.32
N LEU A 148 1.52 -24.11 29.76
CA LEU A 148 1.58 -23.65 28.38
C LEU A 148 2.61 -22.53 28.21
N GLY A 149 3.41 -22.62 27.14
CA GLY A 149 4.37 -21.59 26.79
C GLY A 149 3.72 -20.22 26.53
N ARG A 150 4.47 -19.15 26.78
CA ARG A 150 3.98 -17.77 26.67
C ARG A 150 3.47 -17.43 25.27
N ARG A 151 4.15 -17.87 24.22
CA ARG A 151 3.77 -17.57 22.83
C ARG A 151 2.43 -18.21 22.50
N GLU A 152 2.26 -19.46 22.91
CA GLU A 152 1.07 -20.26 22.67
C GLU A 152 -0.11 -19.68 23.46
N LEU A 153 0.09 -19.31 24.72
CA LEU A 153 -0.91 -18.60 25.53
C LEU A 153 -1.32 -17.26 24.91
N SER A 154 -0.36 -16.43 24.50
CA SER A 154 -0.63 -15.15 23.83
C SER A 154 -1.47 -15.32 22.56
N MET A 155 -1.23 -16.37 21.77
CA MET A 155 -2.05 -16.65 20.58
C MET A 155 -3.50 -16.97 20.95
N LEU A 156 -3.73 -17.73 22.02
CA LEU A 156 -5.07 -18.06 22.50
C LEU A 156 -5.81 -16.83 23.08
N LEU A 157 -5.10 -15.96 23.81
CA LEU A 157 -5.64 -14.70 24.31
C LEU A 157 -6.04 -13.76 23.17
N CYS A 158 -5.18 -13.62 22.15
CA CYS A 158 -5.51 -12.87 20.94
C CYS A 158 -6.75 -13.46 20.23
N GLY A 159 -6.89 -14.79 20.19
CA GLY A 159 -8.10 -15.46 19.73
C GLY A 159 -9.34 -15.08 20.54
N ALA A 160 -9.25 -15.07 21.88
CA ALA A 160 -10.34 -14.69 22.77
C ALA A 160 -10.81 -13.24 22.51
N LEU A 161 -9.87 -12.32 22.26
CA LEU A 161 -10.13 -10.94 21.89
C LEU A 161 -10.89 -10.85 20.55
N MET A 162 -10.40 -11.51 19.50
CA MET A 162 -11.01 -11.46 18.17
C MET A 162 -12.40 -12.14 18.13
N HIS A 163 -12.57 -13.25 18.85
CA HIS A 163 -13.89 -13.87 19.04
C HIS A 163 -14.83 -13.01 19.87
N GLY A 164 -14.31 -12.28 20.87
CA GLY A 164 -15.07 -11.28 21.62
C GLY A 164 -15.58 -10.15 20.72
N ALA A 165 -14.78 -9.77 19.73
CA ALA A 165 -15.15 -8.79 18.71
C ALA A 165 -16.11 -9.33 17.64
N GLY A 166 -16.46 -10.63 17.67
CA GLY A 166 -17.39 -11.25 16.74
C GLY A 166 -16.84 -11.44 15.32
N LEU A 167 -15.51 -11.47 15.16
CA LEU A 167 -14.89 -11.63 13.84
C LEU A 167 -15.04 -13.05 13.31
N GLU A 168 -15.32 -13.14 12.01
CA GLU A 168 -15.30 -14.40 11.26
C GLU A 168 -13.87 -14.83 10.88
N PRO A 169 -13.63 -16.09 10.47
CA PRO A 169 -12.28 -16.60 10.21
C PRO A 169 -11.45 -15.73 9.26
N TYR A 170 -12.00 -15.27 8.13
CA TYR A 170 -11.25 -14.41 7.19
C TYR A 170 -10.97 -13.02 7.75
N GLU A 171 -11.83 -12.50 8.63
CA GLU A 171 -11.62 -11.22 9.31
C GLU A 171 -10.52 -11.32 10.37
N ILE A 172 -10.47 -12.44 11.10
CA ILE A 172 -9.35 -12.82 11.98
C ILE A 172 -8.06 -12.87 11.15
N GLY A 173 -8.12 -13.51 9.97
CA GLY A 173 -7.00 -13.54 9.02
C GLY A 173 -6.51 -12.14 8.61
N ASP A 174 -7.43 -11.21 8.37
CA ASP A 174 -7.11 -9.81 8.04
C ASP A 174 -6.45 -9.06 9.20
N VAL A 175 -6.89 -9.30 10.45
CA VAL A 175 -6.19 -8.77 11.63
C VAL A 175 -4.74 -9.26 11.67
N TRP A 176 -4.51 -10.56 11.45
CA TRP A 176 -3.14 -11.10 11.36
C TRP A 176 -2.37 -10.54 10.17
N ALA A 177 -3.02 -10.26 9.04
CA ALA A 177 -2.39 -9.59 7.90
C ALA A 177 -1.90 -8.17 8.24
N LYS A 178 -2.69 -7.42 9.02
CA LYS A 178 -2.32 -6.08 9.52
C LYS A 178 -1.17 -6.14 10.53
N VAL A 179 -1.18 -7.10 11.45
CA VAL A 179 -0.03 -7.33 12.36
C VAL A 179 1.23 -7.74 11.57
N ALA A 180 1.09 -8.59 10.57
CA ALA A 180 2.18 -9.04 9.71
C ALA A 180 2.75 -7.91 8.84
N HIS A 181 1.92 -6.93 8.45
CA HIS A 181 2.36 -5.71 7.76
C HIS A 181 3.29 -4.88 8.66
N ASP A 182 2.91 -4.68 9.92
CA ASP A 182 3.70 -3.93 10.91
C ASP A 182 4.90 -4.73 11.46
N ARG A 183 4.97 -6.03 11.17
CA ARG A 183 6.06 -6.94 11.56
C ARG A 183 6.60 -7.70 10.34
N PRO A 184 7.37 -7.04 9.45
CA PRO A 184 7.90 -7.66 8.23
C PRO A 184 8.66 -8.96 8.50
N PHE A 185 8.47 -9.95 7.60
CA PHE A 185 9.07 -11.26 7.76
C PHE A 185 10.61 -11.20 7.69
N PRO A 186 11.35 -11.77 8.65
CA PRO A 186 12.82 -11.73 8.64
C PRO A 186 13.39 -12.50 7.44
N ALA A 187 14.28 -11.86 6.68
CA ALA A 187 14.81 -12.42 5.43
C ALA A 187 15.71 -13.65 5.62
N ASP A 188 16.21 -13.87 6.84
CA ASP A 188 17.12 -14.93 7.26
C ASP A 188 16.41 -16.23 7.64
N ILE A 189 15.08 -16.24 7.78
CA ILE A 189 14.35 -17.42 8.23
C ILE A 189 13.94 -18.29 7.03
N PRO A 190 14.34 -19.58 7.00
CA PRO A 190 13.92 -20.51 5.95
C PRO A 190 12.41 -20.74 5.97
N ARG A 191 11.80 -20.82 4.80
CA ARG A 191 10.34 -20.97 4.63
C ARG A 191 9.77 -22.24 5.25
N GLU A 192 10.50 -23.34 5.16
CA GLU A 192 10.11 -24.60 5.81
C GLU A 192 9.93 -24.45 7.33
N SER A 193 10.65 -23.51 7.95
CA SER A 193 10.49 -23.20 9.39
C SER A 193 9.17 -22.48 9.65
N LEU A 194 8.72 -21.63 8.72
CA LEU A 194 7.41 -21.00 8.76
C LEU A 194 6.29 -22.00 8.49
N ASP A 195 6.47 -22.95 7.56
CA ASP A 195 5.44 -23.96 7.25
C ASP A 195 5.19 -24.88 8.46
N ARG A 196 6.26 -25.32 9.14
CA ARG A 196 6.15 -26.07 10.41
C ARG A 196 5.47 -25.26 11.52
N LEU A 197 5.82 -23.98 11.63
CA LEU A 197 5.18 -23.08 12.60
C LEU A 197 3.70 -22.84 12.26
N THR A 198 3.36 -22.72 10.98
CA THR A 198 2.00 -22.56 10.48
C THR A 198 1.14 -23.75 10.90
N ALA A 199 1.62 -24.99 10.73
CA ALA A 199 0.89 -26.17 11.21
C ALA A 199 0.61 -26.15 12.73
N THR A 200 1.59 -25.69 13.52
CA THR A 200 1.44 -25.55 14.98
C THR A 200 0.44 -24.45 15.33
N VAL A 201 0.54 -23.29 14.69
CA VAL A 201 -0.33 -22.13 14.90
C VAL A 201 -1.76 -22.42 14.45
N THR A 202 -1.97 -23.17 13.36
CA THR A 202 -3.32 -23.60 12.92
C THR A 202 -4.07 -24.34 14.03
N THR A 203 -3.37 -25.16 14.82
CA THR A 203 -3.99 -25.88 15.94
C THR A 203 -4.47 -24.90 17.03
N LEU A 204 -3.64 -23.90 17.37
CA LEU A 204 -4.01 -22.87 18.35
C LEU A 204 -5.17 -22.01 17.86
N LEU A 205 -5.17 -21.60 16.59
CA LEU A 205 -6.22 -20.75 16.00
C LEU A 205 -7.58 -21.44 15.90
N ARG A 206 -7.61 -22.78 15.80
CA ARG A 206 -8.85 -23.58 15.79
C ARG A 206 -9.38 -23.90 17.19
N THR A 207 -8.62 -23.58 18.23
CA THR A 207 -9.03 -23.85 19.62
C THR A 207 -10.16 -22.91 20.02
N ASP A 208 -11.16 -23.44 20.72
CA ASP A 208 -12.23 -22.62 21.29
C ASP A 208 -11.70 -21.80 22.48
N THR A 209 -11.44 -20.53 22.21
CA THR A 209 -10.85 -19.56 23.16
C THR A 209 -11.90 -18.72 23.88
N ARG A 210 -13.19 -19.05 23.78
CA ARG A 210 -14.21 -18.41 24.63
C ARG A 210 -13.89 -18.71 26.09
N PRO A 211 -14.14 -17.78 27.03
CA PRO A 211 -13.89 -18.02 28.45
C PRO A 211 -14.54 -19.28 29.03
N ALA A 212 -15.75 -19.63 28.56
CA ALA A 212 -16.44 -20.87 28.91
C ALA A 212 -16.18 -22.04 27.93
N GLY A 213 -15.28 -21.86 26.98
CA GLY A 213 -14.95 -22.80 25.91
C GLY A 213 -13.97 -23.89 26.34
N ALA A 214 -13.58 -24.75 25.40
CA ALA A 214 -12.77 -25.94 25.71
C ALA A 214 -11.39 -25.64 26.32
N ALA A 215 -10.77 -24.50 26.00
CA ALA A 215 -9.46 -24.15 26.55
C ALA A 215 -9.52 -23.52 27.95
N PHE A 216 -10.34 -22.46 28.10
CA PHE A 216 -10.40 -21.64 29.31
C PHE A 216 -11.57 -21.96 30.24
N GLY A 217 -12.50 -22.84 29.84
CA GLY A 217 -13.63 -23.21 30.69
C GLY A 217 -13.18 -23.93 31.98
N PRO A 218 -14.08 -24.12 32.96
CA PRO A 218 -13.74 -24.68 34.28
C PRO A 218 -13.07 -26.07 34.24
N ALA A 219 -13.36 -26.87 33.21
CA ALA A 219 -12.75 -28.18 32.98
C ALA A 219 -11.62 -28.16 31.92
N GLY A 220 -11.30 -26.99 31.39
CA GLY A 220 -10.28 -26.80 30.36
C GLY A 220 -8.86 -26.79 30.92
N PRO A 221 -7.86 -27.13 30.11
CA PRO A 221 -6.46 -27.19 30.56
C PRO A 221 -5.87 -25.82 30.95
N LEU A 222 -6.54 -24.71 30.60
CA LEU A 222 -6.12 -23.34 30.92
C LEU A 222 -7.11 -22.63 31.86
N ALA A 223 -7.89 -23.37 32.65
CA ALA A 223 -8.86 -22.81 33.60
C ALA A 223 -8.24 -21.82 34.60
N ALA A 224 -6.96 -21.95 34.93
CA ALA A 224 -6.28 -20.99 35.80
C ALA A 224 -6.09 -19.61 35.13
N ALA A 225 -6.13 -19.54 33.80
CA ALA A 225 -5.98 -18.31 33.01
C ALA A 225 -7.33 -17.73 32.53
N THR A 226 -8.46 -18.25 32.98
CA THR A 226 -9.80 -17.77 32.57
C THR A 226 -9.99 -16.27 32.80
N PRO A 227 -9.62 -15.68 33.96
CA PRO A 227 -9.78 -14.23 34.17
C PRO A 227 -9.00 -13.41 33.14
N TRP A 228 -7.84 -13.90 32.70
CA TRP A 228 -7.04 -13.25 31.67
C TRP A 228 -7.72 -13.32 30.30
N ALA A 229 -8.24 -14.49 29.92
CA ALA A 229 -9.00 -14.65 28.68
C ALA A 229 -10.32 -13.84 28.67
N GLU A 230 -10.99 -13.72 29.82
CA GLU A 230 -12.19 -12.89 30.00
C GLU A 230 -11.91 -11.41 29.75
N ALA A 231 -10.76 -10.90 30.22
CA ALA A 231 -10.36 -9.51 29.96
C ALA A 231 -10.20 -9.25 28.44
N PHE A 232 -9.54 -10.16 27.73
CA PHE A 232 -9.38 -10.07 26.26
C PHE A 232 -10.74 -10.13 25.56
N HIS A 233 -11.58 -11.10 25.93
CA HIS A 233 -12.90 -11.27 25.34
C HIS A 233 -13.82 -10.06 25.60
N THR A 234 -13.77 -9.49 26.80
CA THR A 234 -14.56 -8.31 27.19
C THR A 234 -14.11 -7.08 26.41
N CYS A 235 -12.80 -6.86 26.25
CA CYS A 235 -12.28 -5.80 25.41
C CYS A 235 -12.77 -5.93 23.96
N GLY A 236 -12.74 -7.15 23.40
CA GLY A 236 -13.27 -7.43 22.06
C GLY A 236 -14.75 -7.06 21.93
N LYS A 237 -15.58 -7.48 22.90
CA LYS A 237 -17.01 -7.14 22.93
C LYS A 237 -17.25 -5.63 23.00
N ALA A 238 -16.48 -4.92 23.81
CA ALA A 238 -16.57 -3.47 23.94
C ALA A 238 -16.26 -2.80 22.59
N LEU A 239 -15.15 -3.16 21.94
CA LEU A 239 -14.76 -2.63 20.64
C LEU A 239 -15.80 -2.95 19.55
N ALA A 240 -16.35 -4.17 19.52
CA ALA A 240 -17.41 -4.51 18.56
C ALA A 240 -18.71 -3.74 18.80
N ARG A 241 -19.04 -3.41 20.06
CA ARG A 241 -20.18 -2.53 20.36
C ARG A 241 -19.92 -1.11 19.87
N LEU A 242 -18.73 -0.56 20.10
CA LEU A 242 -18.34 0.76 19.61
C LEU A 242 -18.36 0.81 18.07
N ALA A 243 -17.83 -0.21 17.40
CA ALA A 243 -17.83 -0.33 15.94
C ALA A 243 -19.26 -0.32 15.36
N ARG A 244 -20.16 -1.15 15.92
CA ARG A 244 -21.57 -1.23 15.48
C ARG A 244 -22.34 0.08 15.66
N ASN A 245 -21.92 0.89 16.63
CA ASN A 245 -22.54 2.18 16.93
C ASN A 245 -21.87 3.36 16.20
N GLY A 246 -20.85 3.10 15.36
CA GLY A 246 -20.13 4.16 14.63
C GLY A 246 -19.27 5.06 15.52
N LEU A 247 -18.87 4.58 16.70
CA LEU A 247 -18.12 5.36 17.70
C LEU A 247 -16.59 5.15 17.62
N LEU A 248 -16.12 4.32 16.69
CA LEU A 248 -14.68 4.13 16.48
C LEU A 248 -14.18 5.06 15.37
N GLU A 249 -13.10 5.78 15.64
CA GLU A 249 -12.41 6.63 14.65
C GLU A 249 -11.60 5.84 13.61
N ARG A 250 -11.40 4.54 13.85
CA ARG A 250 -10.66 3.62 12.96
C ARG A 250 -11.40 2.31 12.78
N GLY A 251 -11.07 1.58 11.72
CA GLY A 251 -11.62 0.25 11.48
C GLY A 251 -11.30 -0.72 12.62
N LEU A 252 -12.30 -1.48 13.06
CA LEU A 252 -12.20 -2.45 14.16
C LEU A 252 -10.99 -3.39 14.04
N ARG A 253 -10.74 -3.93 12.84
CA ARG A 253 -9.62 -4.85 12.58
C ARG A 253 -8.24 -4.20 12.73
N GLU A 254 -8.12 -2.89 12.47
CA GLU A 254 -6.87 -2.15 12.70
C GLU A 254 -6.61 -1.92 14.18
N ILE A 255 -7.66 -1.56 14.92
CA ILE A 255 -7.58 -1.38 16.36
C ILE A 255 -7.19 -2.70 17.03
N LEU A 256 -7.83 -3.82 16.66
CA LEU A 256 -7.50 -5.15 17.18
C LEU A 256 -6.05 -5.56 16.87
N ALA A 257 -5.53 -5.25 15.67
CA ALA A 257 -4.12 -5.49 15.35
C ALA A 257 -3.17 -4.73 16.29
N TYR A 258 -3.52 -3.49 16.66
CA TYR A 258 -2.76 -2.70 17.61
C TYR A 258 -2.80 -3.29 19.03
N HIS A 259 -3.96 -3.83 19.47
CA HIS A 259 -4.04 -4.55 20.74
C HIS A 259 -3.12 -5.78 20.77
N VAL A 260 -3.04 -6.55 19.68
CA VAL A 260 -2.11 -7.69 19.58
C VAL A 260 -0.66 -7.24 19.75
N ILE A 261 -0.26 -6.17 19.05
CA ILE A 261 1.10 -5.65 19.13
C ILE A 261 1.43 -5.16 20.55
N PHE A 262 0.51 -4.43 21.20
CA PHE A 262 0.73 -3.92 22.55
C PHE A 262 0.79 -5.05 23.58
N HIS A 263 -0.04 -6.07 23.43
CA HIS A 263 0.05 -7.29 24.25
C HIS A 263 1.40 -7.99 24.06
N TRP A 264 1.84 -8.22 22.83
CA TRP A 264 3.13 -8.89 22.59
C TRP A 264 4.33 -8.09 23.10
N ASN A 265 4.28 -6.75 23.03
CA ASN A 265 5.30 -5.90 23.64
C ASN A 265 5.30 -6.06 25.17
N ARG A 266 4.13 -6.13 25.82
CA ARG A 266 4.03 -6.39 27.27
C ARG A 266 4.50 -7.78 27.67
N ALA A 267 4.11 -8.80 26.91
CA ALA A 267 4.49 -10.19 27.11
C ALA A 267 5.99 -10.43 26.83
N GLY A 268 6.70 -9.46 26.27
CA GLY A 268 8.15 -9.56 26.00
C GLY A 268 8.50 -10.44 24.81
N LEU A 269 7.55 -10.65 23.89
CA LEU A 269 7.85 -11.30 22.61
C LEU A 269 8.70 -10.34 21.78
N ASN A 270 9.89 -10.77 21.39
CA ASN A 270 10.76 -9.93 20.56
C ASN A 270 10.17 -9.78 19.13
N THR A 271 10.61 -8.76 18.40
CA THR A 271 10.10 -8.44 17.05
C THR A 271 10.15 -9.64 16.10
N ARG A 272 11.18 -10.49 16.21
CA ARG A 272 11.33 -11.69 15.40
C ARG A 272 10.24 -12.73 15.70
N GLN A 273 9.93 -12.97 16.96
CA GLN A 273 8.85 -13.85 17.39
C GLN A 273 7.48 -13.30 16.97
N GLN A 274 7.24 -12.00 17.17
CA GLN A 274 6.01 -11.33 16.76
C GLN A 274 5.78 -11.50 15.25
N SER A 275 6.82 -11.25 14.45
CA SER A 275 6.75 -11.43 13.00
C SER A 275 6.43 -12.88 12.63
N LEU A 276 7.17 -13.85 13.16
CA LEU A 276 6.96 -15.26 12.88
C LEU A 276 5.52 -15.74 13.18
N LEU A 277 5.00 -15.38 14.35
CA LEU A 277 3.65 -15.76 14.77
C LEU A 277 2.59 -15.08 13.90
N ALA A 278 2.72 -13.79 13.59
CA ALA A 278 1.77 -13.07 12.76
C ALA A 278 1.72 -13.63 11.33
N HIS A 279 2.88 -13.89 10.73
CA HIS A 279 2.96 -14.47 9.38
C HIS A 279 2.46 -15.92 9.34
N ALA A 280 2.74 -16.73 10.36
CA ALA A 280 2.21 -18.09 10.47
C ALA A 280 0.68 -18.09 10.65
N ALA A 281 0.15 -17.21 11.49
CA ALA A 281 -1.28 -17.09 11.73
C ALA A 281 -2.04 -16.58 10.49
N ARG A 282 -1.48 -15.58 9.82
CA ARG A 282 -1.98 -15.10 8.52
C ARG A 282 -1.97 -16.23 7.49
N ALA A 283 -0.87 -16.96 7.35
CA ALA A 283 -0.74 -18.05 6.38
C ALA A 283 -1.70 -19.22 6.68
N ALA A 284 -1.95 -19.53 7.95
CA ALA A 284 -2.88 -20.57 8.37
C ALA A 284 -4.33 -20.30 7.96
N ILE A 285 -4.73 -19.02 7.90
CA ILE A 285 -6.12 -18.61 7.61
C ILE A 285 -6.30 -18.15 6.16
N LEU A 286 -5.44 -17.25 5.69
CA LEU A 286 -5.55 -16.61 4.37
C LEU A 286 -4.69 -17.28 3.29
N GLY A 287 -3.93 -18.32 3.65
CA GLY A 287 -2.90 -18.88 2.78
C GLY A 287 -1.64 -18.00 2.70
N PRO A 288 -0.56 -18.50 2.08
CA PRO A 288 0.69 -17.76 1.97
C PRO A 288 0.48 -16.45 1.19
N THR A 289 1.06 -15.35 1.68
CA THR A 289 1.07 -14.05 0.98
C THR A 289 1.69 -14.24 -0.41
N PRO A 290 1.24 -13.60 -1.50
CA PRO A 290 1.89 -13.71 -2.82
C PRO A 290 3.40 -13.35 -2.78
N GLN A 291 3.79 -12.41 -1.91
CA GLN A 291 5.18 -12.06 -1.58
C GLN A 291 5.93 -13.16 -0.78
N MET A 292 5.19 -14.00 -0.06
CA MET A 292 5.65 -15.14 0.74
C MET A 292 5.40 -16.50 0.08
N ALA A 293 4.77 -16.56 -1.10
CA ALA A 293 4.81 -17.69 -2.02
C ALA A 293 6.02 -17.60 -2.97
N THR A 294 6.69 -16.44 -3.02
CA THR A 294 7.72 -16.09 -4.01
C THR A 294 9.13 -15.90 -3.43
N ARG A 295 9.71 -16.93 -2.82
CA ARG A 295 11.16 -17.07 -2.58
C ARG A 295 11.50 -18.50 -2.14
N ARG A 296 11.24 -19.47 -3.02
CA ARG A 296 12.04 -20.71 -2.99
C ARG A 296 13.52 -20.30 -3.02
N PRO A 297 14.41 -20.96 -2.27
CA PRO A 297 15.84 -20.89 -2.55
C PRO A 297 16.02 -21.17 -4.03
N ALA A 298 16.87 -20.39 -4.69
CA ALA A 298 17.33 -20.66 -6.04
C ALA A 298 18.21 -21.92 -6.01
N SER A 299 17.56 -23.07 -5.85
CA SER A 299 18.11 -24.38 -6.15
C SER A 299 16.92 -25.25 -6.60
N SER A 300 16.75 -25.30 -7.93
CA SER A 300 15.84 -26.13 -8.73
C SER A 300 14.36 -25.72 -8.90
N ARG A 301 14.04 -24.43 -9.07
CA ARG A 301 12.77 -24.06 -9.75
C ARG A 301 12.89 -24.46 -11.23
N PRO A 302 11.92 -25.16 -11.86
CA PRO A 302 12.03 -25.50 -13.28
C PRO A 302 12.14 -24.21 -14.10
N ALA A 303 13.10 -24.17 -15.03
CA ALA A 303 13.43 -22.97 -15.79
C ALA A 303 12.22 -22.38 -16.54
N SER A 304 11.25 -23.22 -16.90
CA SER A 304 9.97 -22.84 -17.53
C SER A 304 9.11 -21.92 -16.65
N ALA A 305 8.96 -22.21 -15.35
CA ALA A 305 8.15 -21.38 -14.46
C ALA A 305 8.78 -20.00 -14.18
N ALA A 306 10.12 -19.92 -14.18
CA ALA A 306 10.81 -18.64 -14.04
C ALA A 306 10.70 -17.79 -15.31
N ARG A 307 10.75 -18.44 -16.48
CA ARG A 307 10.56 -17.84 -17.81
C ARG A 307 9.18 -17.20 -17.97
N ILE A 308 8.12 -17.93 -17.61
CA ILE A 308 6.74 -17.43 -17.60
C ILE A 308 6.58 -16.17 -16.73
N ASP A 309 7.11 -16.17 -15.51
CA ASP A 309 7.06 -15.00 -14.62
C ASP A 309 7.73 -13.76 -15.22
N ARG A 310 8.75 -13.92 -16.07
CA ARG A 310 9.39 -12.78 -16.75
C ARG A 310 8.51 -12.29 -17.89
N ALA A 311 8.02 -13.19 -18.74
CA ALA A 311 7.11 -12.86 -19.84
C ALA A 311 5.86 -12.10 -19.34
N LEU A 312 5.28 -12.52 -18.21
CA LEU A 312 4.10 -11.90 -17.60
C LEU A 312 4.29 -10.42 -17.25
N ARG A 313 5.52 -9.97 -16.94
CA ARG A 313 5.79 -8.55 -16.59
C ARG A 313 5.61 -7.59 -17.75
N HIS A 314 5.56 -8.09 -18.98
CA HIS A 314 5.36 -7.29 -20.17
C HIS A 314 3.88 -7.07 -20.49
N PHE A 315 2.97 -7.77 -19.81
CA PHE A 315 1.53 -7.65 -19.98
C PHE A 315 0.87 -6.78 -18.90
N PRO A 316 -0.24 -6.08 -19.21
CA PRO A 316 -0.82 -5.93 -20.53
C PRO A 316 0.08 -5.16 -21.50
N LEU A 317 0.20 -5.66 -22.73
CA LEU A 317 1.03 -5.09 -23.78
C LEU A 317 0.11 -4.49 -24.85
N ILE A 318 0.23 -3.18 -25.10
CA ILE A 318 -0.65 -2.47 -26.03
C ILE A 318 0.14 -1.97 -27.24
N PRO A 319 -0.27 -2.30 -28.48
CA PRO A 319 0.36 -1.81 -29.70
C PRO A 319 -0.04 -0.35 -29.99
N ARG A 320 0.44 0.59 -29.16
CA ARG A 320 0.21 2.03 -29.31
C ARG A 320 1.50 2.75 -29.71
N PRO A 321 1.49 3.57 -30.77
CA PRO A 321 2.56 4.52 -31.05
C PRO A 321 2.76 5.44 -29.84
N ARG A 322 4.01 5.59 -29.38
CA ARG A 322 4.37 6.46 -28.25
C ARG A 322 5.29 7.57 -28.70
N LEU A 323 5.18 8.73 -28.06
CA LEU A 323 6.17 9.80 -28.19
C LEU A 323 7.53 9.26 -27.78
N THR A 324 8.55 9.58 -28.58
CA THR A 324 9.94 9.26 -28.28
C THR A 324 10.45 10.07 -27.09
N CYS A 325 11.47 9.58 -26.38
CA CYS A 325 12.17 10.35 -25.36
C CYS A 325 13.45 10.96 -25.94
N PRO A 326 13.44 12.23 -26.41
CA PRO A 326 14.61 12.88 -26.98
C PRO A 326 15.64 13.30 -25.92
N PRO A 327 16.82 13.79 -26.34
CA PRO A 327 17.80 14.42 -25.44
C PRO A 327 17.21 15.51 -24.54
N LEU A 328 17.78 15.68 -23.34
CA LEU A 328 17.32 16.64 -22.33
C LEU A 328 17.19 18.08 -22.85
N PRO A 329 18.14 18.62 -23.65
CA PRO A 329 18.00 19.97 -24.20
C PRO A 329 16.72 20.15 -25.04
N ASP A 330 16.37 19.16 -25.86
CA ASP A 330 15.17 19.20 -26.71
C ASP A 330 13.90 19.09 -25.88
N ARG A 331 13.94 18.29 -24.79
CA ARG A 331 12.82 18.20 -23.84
C ARG A 331 12.61 19.52 -23.09
N ILE A 332 13.69 20.17 -22.64
CA ILE A 332 13.63 21.49 -22.01
C ILE A 332 13.13 22.53 -23.00
N GLN A 333 13.56 22.46 -24.27
CA GLN A 333 13.08 23.34 -25.32
C GLN A 333 11.58 23.15 -25.56
N ALA A 334 11.09 21.91 -25.63
CA ALA A 334 9.66 21.64 -25.76
C ALA A 334 8.83 22.21 -24.58
N VAL A 335 9.38 22.25 -23.35
CA VAL A 335 8.72 22.94 -22.23
C VAL A 335 8.62 24.46 -22.49
N ARG A 336 9.66 25.07 -23.06
CA ARG A 336 9.63 26.49 -23.46
C ARG A 336 8.63 26.73 -24.58
N ASP A 337 8.66 25.90 -25.62
CA ASP A 337 7.76 26.04 -26.76
C ASP A 337 6.29 25.94 -26.31
N HIS A 338 5.97 25.06 -25.36
CA HIS A 338 4.64 25.00 -24.75
C HIS A 338 4.30 26.25 -23.92
N ALA A 339 5.24 26.78 -23.14
CA ALA A 339 5.02 28.00 -22.37
C ALA A 339 4.83 29.24 -23.28
N ASP A 340 5.61 29.35 -24.35
CA ASP A 340 5.51 30.42 -25.34
C ASP A 340 4.22 30.30 -26.15
N ALA A 341 3.83 29.08 -26.56
CA ALA A 341 2.54 28.83 -27.20
C ALA A 341 1.37 29.19 -26.28
N ALA A 342 1.47 28.91 -24.98
CA ALA A 342 0.47 29.31 -24.01
C ALA A 342 0.34 30.84 -23.91
N ALA A 343 1.46 31.58 -23.96
CA ALA A 343 1.45 33.04 -23.94
C ALA A 343 0.94 33.67 -25.24
N ALA A 344 1.19 33.01 -26.38
CA ALA A 344 0.78 33.49 -27.70
C ALA A 344 -0.67 33.16 -28.06
N ALA A 345 -1.25 32.11 -27.48
CA ALA A 345 -2.62 31.70 -27.74
C ALA A 345 -3.63 32.75 -27.27
N THR A 346 -4.67 32.95 -28.09
CA THR A 346 -5.78 33.88 -27.80
C THR A 346 -6.97 33.18 -27.16
N ASP A 347 -7.16 31.89 -27.43
CA ASP A 347 -8.23 31.09 -26.83
C ASP A 347 -7.87 30.65 -25.39
N PRO A 348 -8.73 30.90 -24.38
CA PRO A 348 -8.46 30.53 -23.00
C PRO A 348 -8.19 29.04 -22.76
N ASP A 349 -8.86 28.16 -23.49
CA ASP A 349 -8.70 26.72 -23.30
C ASP A 349 -7.38 26.25 -23.91
N GLU A 350 -6.99 26.77 -25.08
CA GLU A 350 -5.68 26.53 -25.68
C GLU A 350 -4.53 27.05 -24.81
N ARG A 351 -4.68 28.25 -24.23
CA ARG A 351 -3.72 28.82 -23.26
C ARG A 351 -3.50 27.86 -22.09
N ILE A 352 -4.57 27.33 -21.50
CA ILE A 352 -4.50 26.40 -20.38
C ILE A 352 -3.91 25.05 -20.81
N ASP A 353 -4.33 24.49 -21.94
CA ASP A 353 -3.84 23.20 -22.45
C ASP A 353 -2.32 23.25 -22.71
N HIS A 354 -1.83 24.33 -23.33
CA HIS A 354 -0.39 24.53 -23.57
C HIS A 354 0.40 24.74 -22.28
N ALA A 355 -0.08 25.57 -21.36
CA ALA A 355 0.58 25.77 -20.07
C ALA A 355 0.62 24.46 -19.26
N CYS A 356 -0.50 23.72 -19.20
CA CYS A 356 -0.55 22.42 -18.55
C CYS A 356 0.39 21.39 -19.20
N SER A 357 0.57 21.46 -20.52
CA SER A 357 1.53 20.61 -21.24
C SER A 357 2.98 20.92 -20.84
N ALA A 358 3.33 22.20 -20.67
CA ALA A 358 4.64 22.61 -20.16
C ALA A 358 4.93 22.04 -18.76
N TRP A 359 3.97 22.17 -17.84
CA TRP A 359 4.07 21.64 -16.47
C TRP A 359 4.14 20.11 -16.43
N ASN A 360 3.27 19.42 -17.17
CA ASN A 360 3.26 17.95 -17.27
C ASN A 360 4.58 17.42 -17.82
N LEU A 361 5.13 18.06 -18.85
CA LEU A 361 6.42 17.67 -19.44
C LEU A 361 7.58 17.94 -18.48
N ALA A 362 7.58 19.06 -17.75
CA ALA A 362 8.59 19.35 -16.73
C ALA A 362 8.57 18.31 -15.58
N ALA A 363 7.38 17.95 -15.08
CA ALA A 363 7.24 16.90 -14.07
C ALA A 363 7.70 15.52 -14.60
N LEU A 364 7.43 15.22 -15.87
CA LEU A 364 7.93 14.01 -16.53
C LEU A 364 9.46 14.01 -16.62
N ILE A 365 10.08 15.13 -17.03
CA ILE A 365 11.54 15.30 -17.08
C ILE A 365 12.15 15.06 -15.69
N ALA A 366 11.64 15.73 -14.65
CA ALA A 366 12.13 15.56 -13.29
C ALA A 366 12.05 14.09 -12.83
N SER A 367 10.93 13.43 -13.10
CA SER A 367 10.75 12.02 -12.72
C SER A 367 11.69 11.09 -13.47
N ASP A 368 11.90 11.32 -14.76
CA ASP A 368 12.80 10.54 -15.62
C ASP A 368 14.27 10.70 -15.21
N SER A 369 14.61 11.90 -14.74
CA SER A 369 15.90 12.28 -14.18
C SER A 369 16.16 11.80 -12.76
N GLY A 370 15.31 10.93 -12.21
CA GLY A 370 15.51 10.35 -10.87
C GLY A 370 15.27 11.36 -9.74
N LEU A 371 14.47 12.41 -9.99
CA LEU A 371 14.07 13.41 -9.00
C LEU A 371 12.55 13.34 -8.72
N PRO A 372 12.05 12.25 -8.11
CA PRO A 372 10.62 12.06 -7.88
C PRO A 372 10.02 13.12 -6.93
N GLY A 373 10.80 13.67 -6.00
CA GLY A 373 10.37 14.78 -5.14
C GLY A 373 10.07 16.05 -5.95
N LEU A 374 11.00 16.47 -6.81
CA LEU A 374 10.76 17.61 -7.71
C LEU A 374 9.57 17.37 -8.66
N ALA A 375 9.41 16.14 -9.16
CA ALA A 375 8.25 15.81 -10.00
C ALA A 375 6.92 15.94 -9.23
N ALA A 376 6.92 15.58 -7.94
CA ALA A 376 5.76 15.76 -7.06
C ALA A 376 5.51 17.25 -6.78
N ASP A 377 6.54 18.01 -6.43
CA ASP A 377 6.45 19.45 -6.18
C ASP A 377 5.89 20.21 -7.38
N LEU A 378 6.35 19.89 -8.59
CA LEU A 378 5.85 20.47 -9.83
C LEU A 378 4.36 20.11 -10.08
N SER A 379 3.98 18.88 -9.77
CA SER A 379 2.58 18.43 -9.92
C SER A 379 1.66 19.11 -8.91
N TRP A 380 2.12 19.29 -7.66
CA TRP A 380 1.37 20.02 -6.64
C TRP A 380 1.22 21.49 -6.98
N GLN A 381 2.31 22.16 -7.38
CA GLN A 381 2.25 23.57 -7.79
C GLN A 381 1.28 23.79 -8.95
N GLN A 382 1.30 22.93 -9.96
CA GLN A 382 0.34 23.01 -11.08
C GLN A 382 -1.10 22.88 -10.59
N TYR A 383 -1.39 21.90 -9.72
CA TYR A 383 -2.72 21.70 -9.17
C TYR A 383 -3.18 22.90 -8.35
N GLU A 384 -2.32 23.45 -7.48
CA GLU A 384 -2.60 24.61 -6.65
C GLU A 384 -2.85 25.88 -7.46
N ILE A 385 -2.11 26.10 -8.56
CA ILE A 385 -2.34 27.23 -9.47
C ILE A 385 -3.73 27.16 -10.11
N LEU A 386 -4.20 25.95 -10.45
CA LEU A 386 -5.48 25.73 -11.10
C LEU A 386 -6.65 25.68 -10.11
N LEU A 387 -6.41 25.38 -8.83
CA LEU A 387 -7.45 25.18 -7.82
C LEU A 387 -8.41 26.37 -7.67
N PRO A 388 -7.98 27.65 -7.68
CA PRO A 388 -8.88 28.80 -7.60
C PRO A 388 -9.85 28.94 -8.79
N GLY A 389 -9.54 28.30 -9.92
CA GLY A 389 -10.37 28.38 -11.12
C GLY A 389 -11.54 27.41 -11.17
N TRP A 390 -11.75 26.62 -10.12
CA TRP A 390 -12.88 25.71 -10.05
C TRP A 390 -14.19 26.44 -9.67
N PRO A 391 -15.35 26.00 -10.22
CA PRO A 391 -15.51 24.86 -11.12
C PRO A 391 -15.08 25.14 -12.56
N MET A 392 -14.38 24.18 -13.18
CA MET A 392 -13.90 24.29 -14.58
C MET A 392 -14.76 23.46 -15.54
N PRO A 393 -14.94 23.91 -16.80
CA PRO A 393 -15.66 23.14 -17.81
C PRO A 393 -14.76 22.06 -18.46
N GLY A 394 -15.42 21.02 -18.96
CA GLY A 394 -14.94 20.14 -20.01
C GLY A 394 -13.47 19.69 -19.92
N ARG A 395 -12.66 20.13 -20.89
CA ARG A 395 -11.26 19.73 -21.07
C ARG A 395 -10.31 20.40 -20.06
N THR A 396 -10.60 21.65 -19.68
CA THR A 396 -9.82 22.38 -18.68
C THR A 396 -9.84 21.67 -17.32
N ALA A 397 -11.00 21.14 -16.92
CA ALA A 397 -11.12 20.35 -15.69
C ALA A 397 -10.23 19.10 -15.72
N ILE A 398 -10.18 18.39 -16.86
CA ILE A 398 -9.29 17.23 -17.04
C ILE A 398 -7.82 17.66 -16.95
N ALA A 399 -7.44 18.76 -17.62
CA ALA A 399 -6.07 19.28 -17.56
C ALA A 399 -5.66 19.64 -16.13
N ALA A 400 -6.58 20.22 -15.34
CA ALA A 400 -6.37 20.57 -13.94
C ALA A 400 -6.30 19.37 -12.99
N LEU A 401 -6.92 18.23 -13.33
CA LEU A 401 -6.83 16.99 -12.54
C LEU A 401 -5.65 16.09 -12.96
N GLN A 402 -5.08 16.30 -14.14
CA GLN A 402 -3.93 15.52 -14.64
C GLN A 402 -2.71 15.46 -13.70
N PRO A 403 -2.37 16.52 -12.92
CA PRO A 403 -1.27 16.46 -11.97
C PRO A 403 -1.50 15.44 -10.85
N LEU A 404 -2.75 15.26 -10.40
CA LEU A 404 -3.11 14.26 -9.39
C LEU A 404 -2.88 12.82 -9.91
N ILE A 405 -3.16 12.58 -11.19
CA ILE A 405 -2.81 11.31 -11.84
C ILE A 405 -1.29 11.11 -11.91
N ASN A 406 -0.53 12.17 -12.21
CA ASN A 406 0.93 12.10 -12.27
C ASN A 406 1.52 11.72 -10.90
N LEU A 407 1.00 12.29 -9.81
CA LEU A 407 1.36 11.92 -8.44
C LEU A 407 1.11 10.44 -8.15
N ALA A 408 -0.05 9.90 -8.55
CA ALA A 408 -0.32 8.46 -8.43
C ALA A 408 0.67 7.61 -9.26
N ARG A 409 0.99 8.04 -10.48
CA ARG A 409 1.95 7.35 -11.38
C ARG A 409 3.37 7.32 -10.83
N LEU A 410 3.78 8.27 -9.97
CA LEU A 410 5.08 8.24 -9.30
C LEU A 410 5.24 6.97 -8.43
N HIS A 411 4.17 6.47 -7.80
CA HIS A 411 4.22 5.20 -7.07
C HIS A 411 4.53 4.02 -7.99
N GLY A 412 3.95 3.99 -9.19
CA GLY A 412 4.24 2.97 -10.20
C GLY A 412 5.71 2.98 -10.63
N ARG A 413 6.27 4.17 -10.90
CA ARG A 413 7.69 4.35 -11.23
C ARG A 413 8.63 3.94 -10.08
N ALA A 414 8.20 4.15 -8.84
CA ALA A 414 8.91 3.68 -7.64
C ALA A 414 8.73 2.18 -7.36
N ARG A 415 8.16 1.41 -8.29
CA ARG A 415 7.84 -0.03 -8.14
C ARG A 415 6.94 -0.33 -6.94
N ARG A 416 5.96 0.54 -6.67
CA ARG A 416 4.92 0.39 -5.65
C ARG A 416 3.53 0.31 -6.32
N PRO A 417 3.26 -0.73 -7.12
CA PRO A 417 2.03 -0.83 -7.92
C PRO A 417 0.75 -0.82 -7.08
N GLU A 418 0.75 -1.45 -5.90
CA GLU A 418 -0.41 -1.42 -4.99
C GLU A 418 -0.74 0.02 -4.52
N ARG A 419 0.28 0.82 -4.20
CA ARG A 419 0.06 2.22 -3.81
C ARG A 419 -0.43 3.09 -4.96
N MET A 420 0.04 2.81 -6.18
CA MET A 420 -0.49 3.48 -7.37
C MET A 420 -1.98 3.14 -7.56
N TYR A 421 -2.34 1.86 -7.43
CA TYR A 421 -3.74 1.43 -7.54
C TYR A 421 -4.64 2.07 -6.48
N GLN A 422 -4.21 2.05 -5.21
CA GLN A 422 -4.95 2.67 -4.11
C GLN A 422 -5.16 4.18 -4.35
N ALA A 423 -4.10 4.90 -4.72
CA ALA A 423 -4.19 6.32 -5.03
C ALA A 423 -5.17 6.63 -6.17
N LEU A 424 -5.18 5.82 -7.24
CA LEU A 424 -6.12 5.99 -8.36
C LEU A 424 -7.56 5.67 -7.97
N THR A 425 -7.79 4.68 -7.11
CA THR A 425 -9.15 4.32 -6.67
C THR A 425 -9.71 5.31 -5.66
N ASP A 426 -8.90 5.75 -4.69
CA ASP A 426 -9.28 6.79 -3.72
C ASP A 426 -9.59 8.12 -4.41
N LEU A 427 -8.76 8.52 -5.38
CA LEU A 427 -8.99 9.72 -6.18
C LEU A 427 -10.27 9.61 -7.01
N GLY A 428 -10.55 8.45 -7.61
CA GLY A 428 -11.80 8.23 -8.35
C GLY A 428 -13.03 8.30 -7.44
N TYR A 429 -12.96 7.67 -6.27
CA TYR A 429 -14.02 7.71 -5.27
C TYR A 429 -14.32 9.15 -4.82
N ALA A 430 -13.27 9.92 -4.50
CA ALA A 430 -13.41 11.31 -4.07
C ALA A 430 -13.92 12.24 -5.19
N LEU A 431 -13.58 11.98 -6.45
CA LEU A 431 -14.15 12.74 -7.58
C LEU A 431 -15.64 12.46 -7.78
N ASP A 432 -16.12 11.24 -7.53
CA ASP A 432 -17.53 10.88 -7.67
C ASP A 432 -18.39 11.28 -6.47
N HIS A 433 -17.84 11.23 -5.25
CA HIS A 433 -18.60 11.36 -4.00
C HIS A 433 -18.23 12.58 -3.15
N GLY A 434 -17.16 13.30 -3.51
CA GLY A 434 -16.53 14.29 -2.64
C GLY A 434 -15.70 13.64 -1.52
N GLY A 435 -15.21 14.48 -0.61
CA GLY A 435 -14.41 14.10 0.55
C GLY A 435 -12.91 14.34 0.40
N SER A 436 -12.19 13.91 1.43
CA SER A 436 -10.74 14.04 1.51
C SER A 436 -10.02 12.72 1.21
N LEU A 437 -8.86 12.80 0.56
CA LEU A 437 -7.97 11.66 0.35
C LEU A 437 -6.52 12.02 0.65
N LEU A 438 -5.72 11.02 1.02
CA LEU A 438 -4.27 11.14 1.17
C LEU A 438 -3.61 10.76 -0.16
N LEU A 439 -3.02 11.73 -0.85
CA LEU A 439 -2.27 11.53 -2.09
C LEU A 439 -0.83 12.00 -1.89
N HIS A 440 0.16 11.14 -2.16
CA HIS A 440 1.58 11.49 -2.07
C HIS A 440 1.96 12.29 -0.81
N ASP A 441 1.52 11.81 0.36
CA ASP A 441 1.74 12.39 1.70
C ASP A 441 1.01 13.73 1.98
N THR A 442 0.16 14.20 1.07
CA THR A 442 -0.69 15.39 1.24
C THR A 442 -2.16 15.00 1.30
N THR A 443 -2.89 15.50 2.30
CA THR A 443 -4.36 15.35 2.35
C THR A 443 -5.00 16.47 1.54
N ILE A 444 -5.82 16.10 0.55
CA ILE A 444 -6.57 17.05 -0.29
C ILE A 444 -8.07 16.75 -0.22
N THR A 445 -8.89 17.78 -0.41
CA THR A 445 -10.35 17.66 -0.48
C THR A 445 -10.81 18.00 -1.90
N LEU A 446 -11.68 17.17 -2.47
CA LEU A 446 -12.18 17.34 -3.85
C LEU A 446 -13.65 17.79 -3.89
N ASP A 447 -14.18 18.25 -2.77
CA ASP A 447 -15.53 18.79 -2.65
C ASP A 447 -15.74 19.96 -3.62
N GLY A 448 -16.83 19.89 -4.39
CA GLY A 448 -17.24 20.95 -5.31
C GLY A 448 -16.44 21.02 -6.62
N LEU A 449 -15.41 20.19 -6.83
CA LEU A 449 -14.70 20.16 -8.11
C LEU A 449 -15.57 19.53 -9.20
N THR A 450 -16.26 18.44 -8.88
CA THR A 450 -17.21 17.78 -9.78
C THR A 450 -18.58 18.47 -9.71
N THR A 451 -18.95 19.20 -10.76
CA THR A 451 -20.23 19.89 -10.91
C THR A 451 -21.09 19.23 -11.99
N PRO A 452 -22.41 19.49 -12.04
CA PRO A 452 -23.27 18.94 -13.10
C PRO A 452 -22.74 19.16 -14.53
N ASP A 453 -22.06 20.29 -14.78
CA ASP A 453 -21.57 20.68 -16.10
C ASP A 453 -20.29 19.93 -16.53
N ASN A 454 -19.46 19.49 -15.58
CA ASN A 454 -18.19 18.83 -15.88
C ASN A 454 -18.16 17.33 -15.51
N ALA A 455 -19.09 16.86 -14.68
CA ALA A 455 -19.08 15.51 -14.11
C ALA A 455 -19.05 14.40 -15.16
N ALA A 456 -19.88 14.49 -16.20
CA ALA A 456 -19.93 13.46 -17.24
C ALA A 456 -18.58 13.33 -17.97
N ARG A 457 -17.90 14.45 -18.22
CA ARG A 457 -16.62 14.47 -18.93
C ARG A 457 -15.48 13.98 -18.03
N ILE A 458 -15.43 14.44 -16.78
CA ILE A 458 -14.45 13.98 -15.78
C ILE A 458 -14.61 12.47 -15.56
N ARG A 459 -15.83 11.98 -15.35
CA ARG A 459 -16.10 10.56 -15.15
C ARG A 459 -15.68 9.71 -16.33
N ALA A 460 -16.02 10.10 -17.55
CA ALA A 460 -15.61 9.36 -18.75
C ALA A 460 -14.08 9.28 -18.89
N TRP A 461 -13.38 10.40 -18.67
CA TRP A 461 -11.92 10.42 -18.66
C TRP A 461 -11.33 9.57 -17.54
N TYR A 462 -11.89 9.66 -16.33
CA TYR A 462 -11.37 8.92 -15.18
C TYR A 462 -11.63 7.41 -15.30
N GLN A 463 -12.74 7.01 -15.92
CA GLN A 463 -13.00 5.61 -16.29
C GLN A 463 -11.91 5.08 -17.21
N ASP A 464 -11.47 5.85 -18.21
CA ASP A 464 -10.34 5.47 -19.07
C ASP A 464 -9.02 5.34 -18.26
N VAL A 465 -8.79 6.22 -17.29
CA VAL A 465 -7.63 6.14 -16.38
C VAL A 465 -7.68 4.84 -15.56
N LEU A 466 -8.81 4.51 -14.97
CA LEU A 466 -8.96 3.27 -14.18
C LEU A 466 -8.87 2.02 -15.06
N ALA A 467 -9.48 2.03 -16.25
CA ALA A 467 -9.41 0.91 -17.19
C ALA A 467 -7.97 0.64 -17.65
N GLN A 468 -7.17 1.69 -17.85
CA GLN A 468 -5.80 1.56 -18.35
C GLN A 468 -4.78 1.47 -17.22
N ASP A 469 -4.61 2.53 -16.45
CA ASP A 469 -3.57 2.64 -15.43
C ASP A 469 -3.90 1.81 -14.19
N GLY A 470 -5.17 1.75 -13.78
CA GLY A 470 -5.63 0.90 -12.67
C GLY A 470 -5.42 -0.58 -12.96
N THR A 471 -5.82 -1.06 -14.14
CA THR A 471 -5.61 -2.45 -14.56
C THR A 471 -4.13 -2.81 -14.63
N ARG A 472 -3.30 -1.93 -15.24
CA ARG A 472 -1.84 -2.17 -15.31
C ARG A 472 -1.18 -2.13 -13.93
N ALA A 473 -1.63 -1.26 -13.02
CA ALA A 473 -1.14 -1.21 -11.65
C ALA A 473 -1.43 -2.54 -10.93
N LEU A 474 -2.66 -3.07 -11.00
CA LEU A 474 -3.00 -4.36 -10.42
C LEU A 474 -2.27 -5.53 -11.09
N ALA A 475 -2.18 -5.55 -12.42
CA ALA A 475 -1.41 -6.58 -13.12
C ALA A 475 0.06 -6.62 -12.65
N ALA A 476 0.66 -5.44 -12.39
CA ALA A 476 2.02 -5.33 -11.88
C ALA A 476 2.20 -5.80 -10.42
N THR A 477 1.13 -5.99 -9.64
CA THR A 477 1.20 -6.64 -8.31
C THR A 477 1.32 -8.16 -8.42
N GLY A 478 0.99 -8.73 -9.59
CA GLY A 478 0.87 -10.15 -9.83
C GLY A 478 -0.49 -10.74 -9.45
N ASP A 479 -1.42 -9.93 -8.91
CA ASP A 479 -2.78 -10.36 -8.60
C ASP A 479 -3.69 -10.21 -9.84
N TRP A 480 -3.57 -11.17 -10.75
CA TRP A 480 -4.33 -11.17 -12.01
C TRP A 480 -5.83 -11.32 -11.79
N THR A 481 -6.27 -11.97 -10.70
CA THR A 481 -7.70 -12.11 -10.38
C THR A 481 -8.30 -10.76 -10.01
N ARG A 482 -7.65 -9.97 -9.14
CA ARG A 482 -8.07 -8.59 -8.84
C ARG A 482 -8.03 -7.73 -10.09
N ALA A 483 -7.00 -7.87 -10.92
CA ALA A 483 -6.88 -7.11 -12.16
C ALA A 483 -8.05 -7.41 -13.13
N VAL A 484 -8.52 -8.66 -13.22
CA VAL A 484 -9.73 -9.01 -14.01
C VAL A 484 -10.99 -8.37 -13.43
N ALA A 485 -11.20 -8.50 -12.12
CA ALA A 485 -12.37 -7.94 -11.46
C ALA A 485 -12.44 -6.43 -11.65
N HIS A 486 -11.30 -5.74 -11.49
CA HIS A 486 -11.17 -4.30 -11.74
C HIS A 486 -11.44 -3.94 -13.20
N ALA A 487 -10.76 -4.61 -14.15
CA ALA A 487 -10.89 -4.27 -15.56
C ALA A 487 -12.33 -4.48 -16.08
N ALA A 488 -13.04 -5.49 -15.57
CA ALA A 488 -14.45 -5.74 -15.92
C ALA A 488 -15.41 -4.62 -15.50
N LEU A 489 -15.05 -3.80 -14.49
CA LEU A 489 -15.86 -2.67 -14.04
C LEU A 489 -15.68 -1.42 -14.89
N HIS A 490 -14.54 -1.30 -15.59
CA HIS A 490 -14.11 -0.03 -16.18
C HIS A 490 -13.85 -0.09 -17.69
N ASP A 491 -13.60 -1.27 -18.28
CA ASP A 491 -13.30 -1.36 -19.71
C ASP A 491 -14.58 -1.22 -20.56
N PRO A 492 -14.70 -0.17 -21.39
CA PRO A 492 -15.87 0.02 -22.25
C PRO A 492 -15.90 -0.92 -23.46
N ALA A 493 -14.81 -1.64 -23.75
CA ALA A 493 -14.68 -2.51 -24.93
C ALA A 493 -14.00 -3.85 -24.58
N PRO A 494 -14.61 -4.68 -23.71
CA PRO A 494 -14.02 -5.92 -23.20
C PRO A 494 -13.77 -6.99 -24.29
N GLU A 495 -14.37 -6.83 -25.47
CA GLU A 495 -14.13 -7.67 -26.63
C GLU A 495 -12.82 -7.34 -27.36
N ARG A 496 -12.29 -6.13 -27.22
CA ARG A 496 -11.01 -5.74 -27.81
C ARG A 496 -9.85 -6.38 -27.06
N LEU A 497 -8.73 -6.67 -27.72
CA LEU A 497 -7.52 -7.21 -27.08
C LEU A 497 -6.73 -6.15 -26.29
N ARG A 498 -7.43 -5.43 -25.41
CA ARG A 498 -6.91 -4.39 -24.51
C ARG A 498 -6.58 -4.97 -23.13
N GLU A 499 -6.28 -4.10 -22.18
CA GLU A 499 -5.94 -4.45 -20.80
C GLU A 499 -6.86 -5.50 -20.19
N ALA A 500 -8.19 -5.34 -20.26
CA ALA A 500 -9.12 -6.25 -19.61
C ALA A 500 -9.08 -7.65 -20.22
N ARG A 501 -9.16 -7.76 -21.55
CA ARG A 501 -9.17 -9.06 -22.23
C ARG A 501 -7.84 -9.80 -22.06
N GLN A 502 -6.71 -9.09 -22.15
CA GLN A 502 -5.40 -9.68 -21.90
C GLN A 502 -5.27 -10.19 -20.47
N THR A 503 -5.66 -9.37 -19.49
CA THR A 503 -5.65 -9.74 -18.06
C THR A 503 -6.54 -10.96 -17.78
N ARG A 504 -7.71 -11.02 -18.43
CA ARG A 504 -8.63 -12.17 -18.35
C ARG A 504 -8.02 -13.44 -18.90
N VAL A 505 -7.40 -13.37 -20.08
CA VAL A 505 -6.68 -14.52 -20.66
C VAL A 505 -5.58 -14.99 -19.72
N ILE A 506 -4.76 -14.08 -19.19
CA ILE A 506 -3.66 -14.41 -18.29
C ILE A 506 -4.16 -15.04 -16.99
N ALA A 507 -5.20 -14.48 -16.36
CA ALA A 507 -5.78 -15.05 -15.15
C ALA A 507 -6.30 -16.48 -15.39
N LEU A 508 -6.94 -16.74 -16.53
CA LEU A 508 -7.39 -18.10 -16.91
C LEU A 508 -6.20 -19.05 -17.12
N ILE A 509 -5.12 -18.59 -17.79
CA ILE A 509 -3.89 -19.37 -17.96
C ILE A 509 -3.32 -19.78 -16.60
N LEU A 510 -3.13 -18.81 -15.70
CA LEU A 510 -2.52 -19.01 -14.38
C LEU A 510 -3.37 -19.86 -13.44
N ASN A 511 -4.69 -19.83 -13.58
CA ASN A 511 -5.61 -20.67 -12.82
C ASN A 511 -5.77 -22.08 -13.40
N GLY A 512 -5.15 -22.39 -14.54
CA GLY A 512 -5.25 -23.70 -15.20
C GLY A 512 -6.45 -23.88 -16.13
N ASP A 513 -7.29 -22.85 -16.30
CA ASP A 513 -8.47 -22.85 -17.17
C ASP A 513 -8.08 -22.62 -18.66
N HIS A 514 -7.22 -23.51 -19.20
CA HIS A 514 -6.61 -23.34 -20.52
C HIS A 514 -7.61 -23.34 -21.67
N ASP A 515 -8.69 -24.13 -21.58
CA ASP A 515 -9.70 -24.19 -22.65
C ASP A 515 -10.47 -22.88 -22.79
N ARG A 516 -10.78 -22.23 -21.66
CA ARG A 516 -11.45 -20.92 -21.66
C ARG A 516 -10.50 -19.82 -22.14
N ALA A 517 -9.22 -19.89 -21.75
CA ALA A 517 -8.21 -18.98 -22.26
C ALA A 517 -8.07 -19.12 -23.79
N LEU A 518 -8.01 -20.36 -24.29
CA LEU A 518 -7.92 -20.66 -25.72
C LEU A 518 -9.14 -20.17 -26.48
N ALA A 519 -10.36 -20.39 -25.97
CA ALA A 519 -11.59 -19.91 -26.60
C ALA A 519 -11.62 -18.38 -26.77
N LEU A 520 -11.05 -17.62 -25.82
CA LEU A 520 -10.90 -16.17 -25.94
C LEU A 520 -9.84 -15.76 -26.97
N LEU A 521 -8.81 -16.57 -27.19
CA LEU A 521 -7.75 -16.31 -28.16
C LEU A 521 -8.13 -16.75 -29.59
N ASP A 522 -8.98 -17.77 -29.73
CA ASP A 522 -9.51 -18.30 -31.01
C ASP A 522 -10.60 -17.42 -31.63
N ASN A 523 -11.26 -16.60 -30.81
CA ASN A 523 -12.32 -15.69 -31.25
C ASN A 523 -11.95 -14.22 -31.00
N PRO A 524 -10.84 -13.70 -31.58
CA PRO A 524 -10.49 -12.30 -31.43
C PRO A 524 -11.50 -11.41 -32.16
N HIS A 525 -11.70 -10.19 -31.67
CA HIS A 525 -12.45 -9.18 -32.40
C HIS A 525 -11.80 -8.94 -33.79
N PRO A 526 -12.56 -8.67 -34.86
CA PRO A 526 -12.01 -8.50 -36.22
C PRO A 526 -10.84 -7.51 -36.32
N ALA A 527 -10.90 -6.42 -35.56
CA ALA A 527 -9.83 -5.41 -35.51
C ALA A 527 -8.51 -5.89 -34.85
N ASP A 528 -8.54 -7.00 -34.14
CA ASP A 528 -7.41 -7.53 -33.37
C ASP A 528 -6.99 -8.94 -33.87
N ARG A 529 -7.47 -9.36 -35.06
CA ARG A 529 -7.22 -10.70 -35.64
C ARG A 529 -5.73 -10.98 -35.83
N ASP A 530 -5.02 -9.99 -36.35
CA ASP A 530 -3.58 -10.05 -36.62
C ASP A 530 -2.76 -9.35 -35.53
N ASP A 531 -3.35 -9.15 -34.34
CA ASP A 531 -2.65 -8.48 -33.24
C ASP A 531 -1.51 -9.38 -32.73
N PRO A 532 -0.24 -8.92 -32.81
CA PRO A 532 0.92 -9.68 -32.34
C PRO A 532 0.83 -10.14 -30.88
N VAL A 533 0.08 -9.43 -30.04
CA VAL A 533 -0.12 -9.78 -28.63
C VAL A 533 -0.94 -11.07 -28.48
N ASN A 534 -1.86 -11.36 -29.41
CA ASN A 534 -2.63 -12.61 -29.40
C ASN A 534 -1.69 -13.83 -29.56
N THR A 535 -0.75 -13.75 -30.51
CA THR A 535 0.27 -14.79 -30.71
C THR A 535 1.16 -14.98 -29.48
N ALA A 536 1.56 -13.88 -28.83
CA ALA A 536 2.34 -13.94 -27.61
C ALA A 536 1.59 -14.60 -26.45
N LEU A 537 0.30 -14.30 -26.27
CA LEU A 537 -0.56 -14.93 -25.26
C LEU A 537 -0.79 -16.42 -25.52
N ARG A 538 -0.89 -16.84 -26.79
CA ARG A 538 -0.95 -18.27 -27.14
C ARG A 538 0.34 -19.01 -26.80
N ALA A 539 1.49 -18.42 -27.13
CA ALA A 539 2.78 -18.99 -26.77
C ALA A 539 2.95 -19.10 -25.24
N LEU A 540 2.50 -18.08 -24.49
CA LEU A 540 2.45 -18.10 -23.03
C LEU A 540 1.55 -19.21 -22.49
N LEU A 541 0.35 -19.39 -23.06
CA LEU A 541 -0.60 -20.44 -22.68
C LEU A 541 0.04 -21.83 -22.81
N ASP A 542 0.62 -22.13 -23.97
CA ASP A 542 1.20 -23.45 -24.18
C ASP A 542 2.45 -23.68 -23.34
N ALA A 543 3.27 -22.64 -23.14
CA ALA A 543 4.42 -22.71 -22.23
C ALA A 543 3.97 -22.99 -20.79
N HIS A 544 2.87 -22.40 -20.33
CA HIS A 544 2.30 -22.64 -19.01
C HIS A 544 1.63 -24.01 -18.90
N ALA A 545 0.96 -24.47 -19.94
CA ALA A 545 0.30 -25.77 -20.01
C ALA A 545 1.27 -26.95 -20.24
N ASP A 546 2.58 -26.68 -20.33
CA ASP A 546 3.63 -27.65 -20.69
C ASP A 546 3.33 -28.40 -22.00
N ARG A 547 2.64 -27.71 -22.93
CA ARG A 547 2.30 -28.26 -24.25
C ARG A 547 3.47 -28.07 -25.21
N PRO A 548 3.59 -28.90 -26.25
CA PRO A 548 4.54 -28.64 -27.34
C PRO A 548 4.24 -27.29 -28.00
N HIS A 549 5.05 -26.27 -27.69
CA HIS A 549 4.81 -24.88 -28.09
C HIS A 549 5.70 -24.42 -29.25
N HIS A 550 6.51 -25.31 -29.83
CA HIS A 550 7.41 -25.02 -30.95
C HIS A 550 6.68 -24.35 -32.13
N THR A 551 5.45 -24.77 -32.45
CA THR A 551 4.64 -24.16 -33.51
C THR A 551 4.23 -22.72 -33.17
N HIS A 552 3.84 -22.44 -31.92
CA HIS A 552 3.46 -21.09 -31.50
C HIS A 552 4.66 -20.17 -31.28
N LEU A 553 5.81 -20.70 -30.86
CA LEU A 553 7.08 -19.97 -30.89
C LEU A 553 7.47 -19.61 -32.34
N ALA A 554 7.36 -20.54 -33.28
CA ALA A 554 7.61 -20.26 -34.70
C ALA A 554 6.64 -19.22 -35.28
N ARG A 555 5.36 -19.25 -34.87
CA ARG A 555 4.39 -18.20 -35.20
C ARG A 555 4.76 -16.86 -34.56
N LEU A 556 5.19 -16.83 -33.30
CA LEU A 556 5.63 -15.61 -32.63
C LEU A 556 6.84 -14.99 -33.33
N VAL A 557 7.81 -15.80 -33.75
CA VAL A 557 8.95 -15.37 -34.58
C VAL A 557 8.47 -14.82 -35.92
N SER A 558 7.54 -15.50 -36.59
CA SER A 558 6.97 -15.03 -37.87
C SER A 558 6.22 -13.70 -37.71
N THR A 559 5.47 -13.54 -36.62
CA THR A 559 4.81 -12.30 -36.22
C THR A 559 5.81 -11.19 -35.95
N LEU A 560 6.89 -11.46 -35.21
CA LEU A 560 7.99 -10.51 -34.99
C LEU A 560 8.56 -10.05 -36.34
N THR A 561 8.87 -10.97 -37.25
CA THR A 561 9.36 -10.63 -38.60
C THR A 561 8.37 -9.74 -39.35
N ALA A 562 7.09 -10.11 -39.36
CA ALA A 562 6.05 -9.31 -40.03
C ALA A 562 5.97 -7.89 -39.46
N THR A 563 6.04 -7.71 -38.14
CA THR A 563 6.01 -6.38 -37.50
C THR A 563 7.22 -5.52 -37.84
N MET A 564 8.35 -6.14 -38.23
CA MET A 564 9.57 -5.42 -38.66
C MET A 564 9.57 -5.09 -40.14
N SER A 565 9.06 -5.98 -41.01
CA SER A 565 9.06 -5.78 -42.46
C SER A 565 8.01 -4.78 -42.94
N THR A 566 6.89 -4.65 -42.23
CA THR A 566 5.73 -3.84 -42.69
C THR A 566 5.67 -2.43 -42.12
N GLY A 567 6.67 -2.01 -41.33
CA GLY A 567 6.61 -0.73 -40.61
C GLY A 567 5.35 -0.65 -39.75
N TYR A 568 5.08 -1.69 -38.94
CA TYR A 568 3.85 -1.84 -38.17
C TYR A 568 3.46 -0.55 -37.42
N ALA A 569 2.46 0.13 -37.99
CA ALA A 569 1.98 1.45 -37.60
C ALA A 569 0.45 1.39 -37.49
N PRO A 570 -0.09 0.85 -36.37
CA PRO A 570 -1.52 0.91 -36.15
C PRO A 570 -1.95 2.39 -36.06
N ASN A 571 -2.70 2.86 -37.06
CA ASN A 571 -3.29 4.20 -37.16
C ASN A 571 -2.27 5.36 -37.04
N GLN A 572 -1.25 5.43 -37.89
CA GLN A 572 -0.47 6.67 -38.07
C GLN A 572 -1.21 7.62 -39.02
N GLY A 573 -1.53 8.82 -38.54
CA GLY A 573 -1.72 9.99 -39.40
C GLY A 573 -0.35 10.54 -39.81
N ASP A 574 -0.27 11.13 -40.99
CA ASP A 574 0.97 11.68 -41.56
C ASP A 574 1.57 12.75 -40.62
N GLY A 575 2.85 12.63 -40.27
CA GLY A 575 3.62 13.68 -39.57
C GLY A 575 3.85 13.54 -38.04
N ASP A 576 3.50 12.43 -37.39
CA ASP A 576 3.63 12.27 -35.93
C ASP A 576 4.94 11.56 -35.51
N ASN A 577 5.69 12.12 -34.55
CA ASN A 577 6.96 11.56 -34.00
C ASN A 577 6.71 10.35 -33.07
N ARG A 578 5.72 9.51 -33.40
CA ARG A 578 5.30 8.37 -32.57
C ARG A 578 5.80 7.06 -33.15
N SER A 579 6.52 6.32 -32.32
CA SER A 579 7.17 5.06 -32.69
C SER A 579 6.53 3.86 -31.98
N THR A 580 6.53 2.70 -32.65
CA THR A 580 6.17 1.40 -32.07
C THR A 580 7.39 0.58 -31.65
N VAL A 581 8.61 1.14 -31.73
CA VAL A 581 9.87 0.44 -31.37
C VAL A 581 9.81 -0.13 -29.96
N LEU A 582 9.36 0.63 -28.96
CA LEU A 582 9.25 0.15 -27.57
C LEU A 582 8.29 -1.03 -27.42
N PHE A 583 7.18 -1.02 -28.14
CA PHE A 583 6.25 -2.15 -28.18
C PHE A 583 6.93 -3.40 -28.75
N ARG A 584 7.66 -3.26 -29.86
CA ARG A 584 8.38 -4.36 -30.52
C ARG A 584 9.54 -4.89 -29.68
N ILE A 585 10.26 -4.03 -28.94
CA ILE A 585 11.24 -4.43 -27.93
C ILE A 585 10.61 -5.33 -26.87
N ARG A 586 9.45 -4.95 -26.32
CA ARG A 586 8.74 -5.77 -25.32
C ARG A 586 8.24 -7.09 -25.89
N LEU A 587 7.79 -7.10 -27.14
CA LEU A 587 7.40 -8.33 -27.82
C LEU A 587 8.60 -9.27 -28.01
N ALA A 588 9.79 -8.74 -28.37
CA ALA A 588 11.02 -9.52 -28.47
C ALA A 588 11.49 -10.04 -27.08
N GLN A 589 11.35 -9.24 -26.02
CA GLN A 589 11.59 -9.69 -24.63
C GLN A 589 10.69 -10.86 -24.24
N ILE A 590 9.40 -10.80 -24.59
CA ILE A 590 8.46 -11.91 -24.36
C ILE A 590 8.93 -13.17 -25.11
N ALA A 591 9.38 -13.04 -26.36
CA ALA A 591 9.89 -14.18 -27.12
C ALA A 591 11.14 -14.81 -26.47
N ASP A 592 12.11 -14.00 -26.04
CA ASP A 592 13.28 -14.46 -25.28
C ASP A 592 12.86 -15.16 -23.97
N ASP A 593 11.92 -14.56 -23.24
CA ASP A 593 11.45 -15.08 -21.97
C ASP A 593 10.69 -16.40 -22.13
N LEU A 594 9.94 -16.58 -23.21
CA LEU A 594 9.26 -17.85 -23.54
C LEU A 594 10.21 -18.91 -24.12
N GLY A 595 11.49 -18.59 -24.33
CA GLY A 595 12.52 -19.54 -24.71
C GLY A 595 12.71 -19.73 -26.21
N VAL A 596 12.38 -18.72 -27.03
CA VAL A 596 12.87 -18.69 -28.42
C VAL A 596 14.40 -18.70 -28.41
N ASP A 597 14.98 -19.45 -29.35
CA ASP A 597 16.44 -19.57 -29.46
C ASP A 597 17.11 -18.19 -29.67
N PRO A 598 18.17 -17.85 -28.92
CA PRO A 598 18.86 -16.58 -29.06
C PRO A 598 19.43 -16.31 -30.45
N GLY A 599 19.84 -17.34 -31.20
CA GLY A 599 20.29 -17.20 -32.59
C GLY A 599 19.14 -16.82 -33.53
N VAL A 600 17.91 -17.21 -33.20
CA VAL A 600 16.70 -16.76 -33.90
C VAL A 600 16.33 -15.34 -33.48
N THR A 601 16.43 -14.97 -32.20
CA THR A 601 16.08 -13.61 -31.74
C THR A 601 17.15 -12.55 -32.07
N ALA A 602 18.39 -12.93 -32.34
CA ALA A 602 19.50 -12.00 -32.55
C ALA A 602 19.31 -10.99 -33.71
N PRO A 603 18.87 -11.38 -34.93
CA PRO A 603 18.64 -10.42 -36.01
C PRO A 603 17.57 -9.38 -35.68
N PHE A 604 16.58 -9.74 -34.86
CA PHE A 604 15.55 -8.83 -34.39
C PHE A 604 16.14 -7.78 -33.45
N TRP A 605 17.05 -8.18 -32.55
CA TRP A 605 17.73 -7.26 -31.65
C TRP A 605 18.68 -6.31 -32.37
N GLU A 606 19.39 -6.77 -33.39
CA GLU A 606 20.22 -5.91 -34.25
C GLU A 606 19.36 -4.84 -34.95
N ARG A 607 18.25 -5.26 -35.57
CA ARG A 607 17.34 -4.33 -36.25
C ARG A 607 16.67 -3.35 -35.28
N LEU A 608 16.18 -3.84 -34.13
CA LEU A 608 15.57 -2.97 -33.11
C LEU A 608 16.58 -1.98 -32.54
N THR A 609 17.85 -2.36 -32.44
CA THR A 609 18.93 -1.44 -32.05
C THR A 609 19.09 -0.33 -33.08
N ASP A 610 19.18 -0.67 -34.37
CA ASP A 610 19.32 0.33 -35.44
C ASP A 610 18.12 1.27 -35.50
N GLU A 611 16.90 0.72 -35.42
CA GLU A 611 15.67 1.51 -35.40
C GLU A 611 15.58 2.41 -34.15
N THR A 612 16.00 1.91 -32.98
CA THR A 612 16.07 2.71 -31.73
C THR A 612 17.02 3.90 -31.89
N LEU A 613 18.19 3.68 -32.49
CA LEU A 613 19.17 4.73 -32.79
C LEU A 613 18.62 5.73 -33.83
N GLN A 614 17.93 5.24 -34.86
CA GLN A 614 17.35 6.06 -35.91
C GLN A 614 16.25 7.00 -35.38
N VAL A 615 15.36 6.50 -34.52
CA VAL A 615 14.28 7.33 -33.92
C VAL A 615 14.73 8.10 -32.67
N ALA A 616 15.98 7.88 -32.23
CA ALA A 616 16.59 8.50 -31.05
C ALA A 616 15.73 8.41 -29.77
N ASP A 617 15.06 7.26 -29.54
CA ASP A 617 14.19 7.09 -28.38
C ASP A 617 14.94 6.49 -27.18
N ALA A 618 15.19 7.33 -26.17
CA ALA A 618 15.91 6.91 -24.97
C ALA A 618 15.14 5.90 -24.10
N TYR A 619 13.79 5.83 -24.16
CA TYR A 619 13.05 4.79 -23.46
C TYR A 619 13.27 3.41 -24.09
N ALA A 620 13.25 3.35 -25.43
CA ALA A 620 13.59 2.15 -26.17
C ALA A 620 15.04 1.73 -25.91
N ALA A 621 15.98 2.68 -25.91
CA ALA A 621 17.39 2.40 -25.61
C ALA A 621 17.57 1.81 -24.21
N ARG A 622 16.89 2.36 -23.19
CA ARG A 622 16.91 1.84 -21.82
C ARG A 622 16.41 0.39 -21.75
N ASP A 623 15.26 0.10 -22.36
CA ASP A 623 14.66 -1.24 -22.30
C ASP A 623 15.50 -2.26 -23.11
N ALA A 624 16.09 -1.85 -24.23
CA ALA A 624 17.05 -2.66 -24.99
C ALA A 624 18.30 -2.98 -24.17
N LEU A 625 18.95 -1.97 -23.58
CA LEU A 625 20.15 -2.15 -22.73
C LEU A 625 19.87 -3.02 -21.50
N ALA A 626 18.66 -2.98 -20.95
CA ALA A 626 18.25 -3.83 -19.84
C ALA A 626 18.12 -5.32 -20.24
N THR A 627 18.02 -5.63 -21.53
CA THR A 627 17.75 -6.99 -22.04
C THR A 627 19.04 -7.79 -22.29
N PRO A 628 19.25 -8.95 -21.65
CA PRO A 628 20.45 -9.76 -21.83
C PRO A 628 20.71 -10.21 -23.27
N SER A 629 19.68 -10.69 -23.98
CA SER A 629 19.81 -11.15 -25.38
C SER A 629 20.20 -10.02 -26.31
N CYS A 630 19.63 -8.82 -26.12
CA CYS A 630 20.06 -7.62 -26.84
C CYS A 630 21.52 -7.30 -26.55
N ARG A 631 21.93 -7.25 -25.28
CA ARG A 631 23.34 -6.97 -24.93
C ARG A 631 24.33 -7.96 -25.56
N ALA A 632 23.93 -9.22 -25.74
CA ALA A 632 24.77 -10.22 -26.38
C ALA A 632 25.00 -9.97 -27.88
N THR A 633 24.13 -9.20 -28.54
CA THR A 633 24.24 -8.85 -29.98
C THR A 633 24.84 -7.47 -30.23
N LEU A 634 25.05 -6.66 -29.19
CA LEU A 634 25.57 -5.30 -29.34
C LEU A 634 27.08 -5.31 -29.61
N THR A 635 27.50 -4.58 -30.65
CA THR A 635 28.89 -4.15 -30.77
C THR A 635 29.21 -3.10 -29.69
N PRO A 636 30.49 -2.92 -29.30
CA PRO A 636 30.87 -1.88 -28.37
C PRO A 636 30.36 -0.48 -28.77
N ASP A 637 30.41 -0.16 -30.06
CA ASP A 637 29.95 1.13 -30.60
C ASP A 637 28.43 1.31 -30.46
N ARG A 638 27.64 0.27 -30.78
CA ARG A 638 26.19 0.30 -30.62
C ARG A 638 25.79 0.38 -29.14
N ALA A 639 26.48 -0.35 -28.26
CA ALA A 639 26.25 -0.27 -26.81
C ALA A 639 26.56 1.13 -26.26
N ALA A 640 27.66 1.74 -26.71
CA ALA A 640 28.01 3.11 -26.36
C ALA A 640 26.98 4.11 -26.87
N ALA A 641 26.50 3.97 -28.12
CA ALA A 641 25.50 4.85 -28.70
C ALA A 641 24.14 4.78 -27.98
N LEU A 642 23.65 3.58 -27.64
CA LEU A 642 22.42 3.42 -26.84
C LEU A 642 22.59 4.00 -25.44
N THR A 643 23.73 3.75 -24.80
CA THR A 643 24.05 4.30 -23.47
C THR A 643 24.06 5.82 -23.52
N ASP A 644 24.67 6.38 -24.55
CA ASP A 644 24.74 7.80 -24.79
C ASP A 644 23.36 8.45 -25.01
N LEU A 645 22.42 7.78 -25.71
CA LEU A 645 21.02 8.23 -25.80
C LEU A 645 20.37 8.34 -24.42
N THR A 646 20.48 7.29 -23.59
CA THR A 646 19.89 7.30 -22.23
C THR A 646 20.50 8.40 -21.35
N ARG A 647 21.83 8.60 -21.45
CA ARG A 647 22.57 9.63 -20.74
C ARG A 647 22.15 11.03 -21.18
N ARG A 648 22.10 11.30 -22.49
CA ARG A 648 21.69 12.60 -23.04
C ARG A 648 20.24 12.94 -22.72
N ALA A 649 19.35 11.96 -22.62
CA ALA A 649 17.97 12.14 -22.18
C ALA A 649 17.82 12.26 -20.65
N ALA A 650 18.92 12.16 -19.90
CA ALA A 650 18.97 12.13 -18.45
C ALA A 650 18.08 11.03 -17.83
N LEU A 651 17.96 9.87 -18.48
CA LEU A 651 17.25 8.71 -17.93
C LEU A 651 18.17 7.91 -17.01
N THR A 652 17.80 7.77 -15.73
CA THR A 652 18.61 7.04 -14.75
C THR A 652 17.79 6.08 -13.88
N PRO A 653 18.20 4.80 -13.79
CA PRO A 653 17.65 3.87 -12.81
C PRO A 653 18.34 3.94 -11.44
N THR A 654 19.48 4.63 -11.31
CA THR A 654 20.40 4.57 -10.15
C THR A 654 20.55 5.91 -9.40
N GLY A 655 19.57 6.81 -9.55
CA GLY A 655 19.59 8.15 -8.92
C GLY A 655 20.07 9.26 -9.86
N PRO A 656 19.86 10.54 -9.50
CA PRO A 656 19.97 11.68 -10.41
C PRO A 656 21.38 11.82 -11.03
N PRO A 657 21.50 12.15 -12.33
CA PRO A 657 22.79 12.38 -12.97
C PRO A 657 23.52 13.57 -12.35
N THR A 658 24.86 13.55 -12.35
CA THR A 658 25.66 14.69 -11.88
C THR A 658 25.31 15.95 -12.68
N GLY A 659 25.06 17.08 -12.00
CA GLY A 659 24.75 18.36 -12.63
C GLY A 659 23.28 18.53 -13.04
N ILE A 660 22.44 17.49 -12.94
CA ILE A 660 21.05 17.55 -13.42
C ILE A 660 20.23 18.65 -12.76
N VAL A 661 20.46 18.94 -11.47
CA VAL A 661 19.75 20.02 -10.76
C VAL A 661 20.04 21.38 -11.40
N THR A 662 21.29 21.59 -11.83
CA THR A 662 21.70 22.81 -12.55
C THR A 662 21.05 22.87 -13.93
N ASP A 663 21.03 21.75 -14.67
CA ASP A 663 20.41 21.70 -16.00
C ASP A 663 18.90 21.98 -15.92
N LEU A 664 18.22 21.40 -14.92
CA LEU A 664 16.78 21.60 -14.71
C LEU A 664 16.44 23.00 -14.18
N ALA A 665 17.41 23.80 -13.71
CA ALA A 665 17.17 25.21 -13.40
C ALA A 665 16.67 25.99 -14.62
N ALA A 666 16.99 25.52 -15.84
CA ALA A 666 16.51 26.08 -17.10
C ALA A 666 14.98 25.96 -17.30
N LEU A 667 14.30 25.12 -16.52
CA LEU A 667 12.84 25.00 -16.51
C LEU A 667 12.15 26.14 -15.74
N THR A 668 12.88 26.86 -14.89
CA THR A 668 12.29 27.90 -14.00
C THR A 668 11.60 29.02 -14.79
N ALA A 669 12.26 29.55 -15.81
CA ALA A 669 11.72 30.65 -16.62
C ALA A 669 10.45 30.26 -17.40
N PRO A 670 10.42 29.17 -18.19
CA PRO A 670 9.21 28.77 -18.90
C PRO A 670 8.07 28.36 -17.97
N LEU A 671 8.36 27.72 -16.82
CA LEU A 671 7.31 27.39 -15.84
C LEU A 671 6.74 28.62 -15.17
N LYS A 672 7.56 29.66 -14.91
CA LYS A 672 7.07 30.95 -14.40
C LYS A 672 6.17 31.64 -15.43
N LEU A 673 6.52 31.60 -16.72
CA LEU A 673 5.68 32.11 -17.80
C LEU A 673 4.35 31.35 -17.86
N ALA A 674 4.39 30.02 -17.91
CA ALA A 674 3.21 29.17 -17.94
C ALA A 674 2.31 29.37 -16.71
N ALA A 675 2.88 29.51 -15.51
CA ALA A 675 2.12 29.86 -14.30
C ALA A 675 1.42 31.22 -14.43
N GLY A 676 2.12 32.23 -14.94
CA GLY A 676 1.54 33.55 -15.18
C GLY A 676 0.34 33.49 -16.11
N VAL A 677 0.48 32.75 -17.23
CA VAL A 677 -0.62 32.51 -18.18
C VAL A 677 -1.79 31.80 -17.52
N LEU A 678 -1.55 30.76 -16.71
CA LEU A 678 -2.64 30.07 -15.99
C LEU A 678 -3.36 31.01 -15.03
N ILE A 679 -2.63 31.76 -14.21
CA ILE A 679 -3.21 32.69 -13.23
C ILE A 679 -4.04 33.77 -13.92
N GLU A 680 -3.49 34.40 -14.97
CA GLU A 680 -4.20 35.42 -15.76
C GLU A 680 -5.47 34.85 -16.38
N THR A 681 -5.36 33.71 -17.08
CA THR A 681 -6.48 33.09 -17.80
C THR A 681 -7.60 32.63 -16.87
N ILE A 682 -7.27 32.16 -15.66
CA ILE A 682 -8.25 31.76 -14.64
C ILE A 682 -8.94 32.99 -14.03
N THR A 683 -8.19 34.06 -13.76
CA THR A 683 -8.72 35.28 -13.12
C THR A 683 -9.64 36.05 -14.07
N ASP A 684 -9.34 36.04 -15.36
CA ASP A 684 -10.12 36.75 -16.39
C ASP A 684 -11.35 35.98 -16.88
N ARG A 685 -11.54 34.72 -16.44
CA ARG A 685 -12.78 33.99 -16.76
C ARG A 685 -13.95 34.68 -16.05
N PRO A 686 -15.00 35.08 -16.78
CA PRO A 686 -16.19 35.62 -16.15
C PRO A 686 -16.74 34.57 -15.19
N THR A 687 -16.89 34.93 -13.92
CA THR A 687 -17.59 34.10 -12.95
C THR A 687 -18.98 33.88 -13.52
N SER A 688 -19.31 32.64 -13.90
CA SER A 688 -20.67 32.31 -14.30
C SER A 688 -21.54 32.42 -13.06
N THR A 689 -22.10 33.60 -12.82
CA THR A 689 -23.29 33.75 -11.99
C THR A 689 -24.43 33.05 -12.73
N GLY A 690 -24.85 31.91 -12.21
CA GLY A 690 -25.98 31.12 -12.69
C GLY A 690 -26.23 29.94 -11.79
#